data_AF-A0A8J5MEL7-F1
#
_entry.id   AF-A0A8J5MEL7-F1
#
_cell.length_a   1.000
_cell.length_b   1.000
_cell.length_c   1.000
_cell.angle_alpha   90.00
_cell.angle_beta   90.00
_cell.angle_gamma   90.00
#
_symmetry.space_group_name_H-M   'P 1'
#
loop_
_entity.id
_entity.type
_entity.pdbx_description
1 polymer ?
#
loop_
_entity_poly.entity_id
_entity_poly.type
_entity_poly.pdbx_seq_one_letter_code
_entity_poly.pdbx_strand_id
1 'polypeptide(L)'
;MPRWTLRCGWIPSSRRPGAGVVPGPLALYVDNLKCHVSTEAQEALAAWGAEMVPLPKNTTSVLQPLDVGVMGPFKQKLRAITLSYELSVVRSSSHVPLRERLLQLQCLSAPEKQRANMLGAQLLVLTVGVLAAVAEASGTCPSIENNVDYSGADVGSVPSSSANGCCSICSKTNGCGAFTWTSYNGGTCWLKQSKGTGKASNGAISGVVQSSSSATCPSLENNVDYSGADVGSAQSANANGCCSICSNNNACGAFTWTSYNGGTCWLKSSKGSSKASSGSISSTVQKSNTGGNTGGGWSMSPVKVIQARVQDGAPIWHPEVGLWLSKYGTNTEQNYVNNLDTVNMASVEGALMYVQAEGINVNEQSVKCQRKNQMQYVVFYEMTIVQPTNSIKYYENHSPPEYGDFVAMDGAKCTNAGSDIPKSCKVYYGLDGTKDIGPNVGCNPQGSDPRAPYPNNYWCSFPNSCAQKYRADKTSECRAQYDGGLCPMGVQPDGVKCTYNYKILGYLNIDDLVGITKMGFSNYQQFCQSGGIEFKARNTGRGFEVEQCIDFWKNPGDQNANANRASQMVTMYHQLISNGKSPNMSPLPSVESMAASNPKCYQNSAVCASAQFGCKRSLFSQICSVCSSPEAGCEKAPAGYSFPNLTLPPGN
;
A
#
# COMPACT_ATOMS: atom_id res chain seq x y z
N MET A 1 -7.67 28.89 20.34
CA MET A 1 -7.89 29.19 18.90
C MET A 1 -9.36 28.96 18.57
N PRO A 2 -10.12 29.96 18.11
CA PRO A 2 -11.58 29.84 17.91
C PRO A 2 -11.93 28.98 16.67
N ARG A 3 -13.10 28.34 16.69
CA ARG A 3 -13.62 27.48 15.62
C ARG A 3 -14.57 28.30 14.72
N TRP A 4 -14.18 28.52 13.48
CA TRP A 4 -15.02 29.17 12.45
C TRP A 4 -15.81 28.13 11.64
N THR A 5 -16.96 28.52 11.10
CA THR A 5 -17.69 27.76 10.05
C THR A 5 -18.05 28.73 8.94
N LEU A 6 -17.76 28.38 7.69
CA LEU A 6 -18.13 29.17 6.50
C LEU A 6 -19.15 28.35 5.70
N ARG A 7 -20.32 28.92 5.41
CA ARG A 7 -21.26 28.37 4.41
C ARG A 7 -21.42 29.38 3.29
N CYS A 8 -21.02 29.01 2.07
CA CYS A 8 -21.37 29.74 0.86
C CYS A 8 -22.73 29.23 0.36
N GLY A 9 -23.77 30.05 0.49
CA GLY A 9 -25.06 29.81 -0.17
C GLY A 9 -25.16 30.65 -1.44
N TRP A 10 -25.32 30.00 -2.59
CA TRP A 10 -25.69 30.67 -3.84
C TRP A 10 -27.22 30.77 -3.94
N ILE A 11 -27.76 31.98 -4.15
CA ILE A 11 -29.10 32.19 -4.69
C ILE A 11 -28.95 32.98 -6.01
N PRO A 12 -29.54 32.53 -7.13
CA PRO A 12 -29.29 33.08 -8.46
C PRO A 12 -30.31 34.16 -8.86
N SER A 13 -29.85 35.25 -9.50
CA SER A 13 -30.60 35.87 -10.60
C SER A 13 -29.73 36.77 -11.48
N SER A 14 -29.55 36.34 -12.73
CA SER A 14 -29.46 37.14 -13.97
C SER A 14 -28.48 38.33 -14.08
N ARG A 15 -27.37 38.12 -14.80
CA ARG A 15 -26.93 38.84 -16.05
C ARG A 15 -25.40 38.67 -16.25
N ARG A 16 -24.97 38.34 -17.47
CA ARG A 16 -23.57 38.44 -17.97
C ARG A 16 -23.45 39.71 -18.86
N PRO A 17 -22.25 40.12 -19.31
CA PRO A 17 -21.03 40.41 -18.54
C PRO A 17 -20.41 41.77 -18.98
N GLY A 18 -19.86 42.55 -18.05
CA GLY A 18 -19.08 43.73 -18.42
C GLY A 18 -18.73 44.60 -17.22
N ALA A 19 -17.43 44.80 -17.01
CA ALA A 19 -16.80 45.69 -16.02
C ALA A 19 -17.00 45.34 -14.53
N GLY A 20 -15.89 44.99 -13.85
CA GLY A 20 -15.72 45.12 -12.40
C GLY A 20 -16.77 44.44 -11.52
N VAL A 21 -16.77 43.11 -11.45
CA VAL A 21 -17.62 42.40 -10.47
C VAL A 21 -16.97 42.55 -9.09
N VAL A 22 -17.46 43.51 -8.31
CA VAL A 22 -17.33 43.49 -6.85
C VAL A 22 -18.12 42.27 -6.37
N PRO A 23 -17.56 41.35 -5.57
CA PRO A 23 -18.33 40.25 -5.01
C PRO A 23 -19.53 40.82 -4.25
N GLY A 24 -20.73 40.32 -4.50
CA GLY A 24 -21.93 40.73 -3.75
C GLY A 24 -21.75 40.56 -2.24
N PRO A 25 -22.59 41.23 -1.42
CA PRO A 25 -22.41 41.30 0.03
C PRO A 25 -22.27 39.90 0.64
N LEU A 26 -21.14 39.67 1.30
CA LEU A 26 -20.80 38.38 1.88
C LEU A 26 -21.34 38.31 3.31
N ALA A 27 -22.33 37.45 3.57
CA ALA A 27 -22.83 37.23 4.93
C ALA A 27 -22.07 36.10 5.63
N LEU A 28 -21.41 36.40 6.75
CA LEU A 28 -20.70 35.47 7.62
C LEU A 28 -21.56 35.10 8.82
N TYR A 29 -22.07 33.87 8.83
CA TYR A 29 -22.86 33.35 9.95
C TYR A 29 -21.95 32.82 11.06
N VAL A 30 -22.03 33.42 12.25
CA VAL A 30 -21.19 33.08 13.41
C VAL A 30 -22.03 32.59 14.58
N ASP A 31 -21.44 31.74 15.44
CA ASP A 31 -22.14 31.37 16.67
C ASP A 31 -22.34 32.60 17.58
N ASN A 32 -23.35 32.55 18.45
CA ASN A 32 -23.79 33.69 19.26
C ASN A 32 -23.01 33.86 20.59
N LEU A 33 -21.79 33.34 20.71
CA LEU A 33 -20.90 33.63 21.83
C LEU A 33 -20.40 35.07 21.74
N LYS A 34 -20.37 35.77 22.89
CA LYS A 34 -19.95 37.18 22.99
C LYS A 34 -18.59 37.48 22.35
N CYS A 35 -17.67 36.51 22.30
CA CYS A 35 -16.35 36.68 21.67
C CYS A 35 -16.35 36.56 20.14
N HIS A 36 -17.44 36.08 19.53
CA HIS A 36 -17.60 35.95 18.08
C HIS A 36 -18.38 37.10 17.45
N VAL A 37 -19.12 37.87 18.25
CA VAL A 37 -20.00 38.97 17.82
C VAL A 37 -19.61 40.30 18.48
N SER A 38 -18.31 40.48 18.77
CA SER A 38 -17.83 41.73 19.35
C SER A 38 -17.97 42.87 18.33
N THR A 39 -18.21 44.08 18.82
CA THR A 39 -18.38 45.27 18.00
C THR A 39 -17.19 45.49 17.07
N GLU A 40 -15.97 45.23 17.57
CA GLU A 40 -14.73 45.39 16.81
C GLU A 40 -14.64 44.41 15.64
N ALA A 41 -15.15 43.18 15.80
CA ALA A 41 -15.15 42.18 14.74
C ALA A 41 -16.20 42.49 13.67
N GLN A 42 -17.35 43.05 14.07
CA GLN A 42 -18.40 43.50 13.15
C GLN A 42 -17.94 44.69 12.31
N GLU A 43 -17.31 45.68 12.94
CA GLU A 43 -16.76 46.86 12.26
C GLU A 43 -15.65 46.47 11.28
N ALA A 44 -14.76 45.55 11.67
CA ALA A 44 -13.69 45.05 10.81
C ALA A 44 -14.24 44.34 9.56
N LEU A 45 -15.30 43.52 9.69
CA LEU A 45 -15.89 42.83 8.54
C LEU A 45 -16.73 43.75 7.67
N ALA A 46 -17.44 44.72 8.27
CA ALA A 46 -18.19 45.74 7.54
C ALA A 46 -17.25 46.59 6.65
N ALA A 47 -16.06 46.93 7.14
CA ALA A 47 -15.03 47.61 6.36
C ALA A 47 -14.54 46.81 5.13
N TRP A 48 -14.78 45.49 5.12
CA TRP A 48 -14.43 44.57 4.03
C TRP A 48 -15.64 44.19 3.17
N GLY A 49 -16.80 44.85 3.36
CA GLY A 49 -18.04 44.59 2.61
C GLY A 49 -18.74 43.29 2.99
N ALA A 50 -18.44 42.74 4.17
CA ALA A 50 -19.04 41.51 4.69
C ALA A 50 -19.93 41.79 5.91
N GLU A 51 -21.13 41.22 5.92
CA GLU A 51 -22.08 41.29 7.04
C GLU A 51 -21.84 40.12 7.99
N MET A 52 -21.70 40.37 9.28
CA MET A 52 -21.64 39.31 10.29
C MET A 52 -23.04 39.04 10.84
N VAL A 53 -23.55 37.81 10.66
CA VAL A 53 -24.89 37.42 11.10
C VAL A 53 -24.79 36.43 12.27
N PRO A 54 -25.20 36.81 13.50
CA PRO A 54 -25.21 35.88 14.61
C PRO A 54 -26.29 34.82 14.45
N LEU A 55 -25.96 33.56 14.68
CA LEU A 55 -26.95 32.49 14.72
C LEU A 55 -27.92 32.69 15.90
N PRO A 56 -29.19 32.24 15.79
CA PRO A 56 -30.11 32.23 16.92
C PRO A 56 -29.53 31.50 18.14
N LYS A 57 -29.95 31.92 19.34
CA LYS A 57 -29.47 31.26 20.58
C LYS A 57 -29.86 29.77 20.56
N ASN A 58 -28.95 28.92 21.02
CA ASN A 58 -29.13 27.46 21.12
C ASN A 58 -29.32 26.69 19.80
N THR A 59 -29.06 27.30 18.64
CA THR A 59 -29.19 26.60 17.34
C THR A 59 -27.87 26.12 16.75
N THR A 60 -26.73 26.29 17.45
CA THR A 60 -25.40 25.91 16.96
C THR A 60 -25.32 24.42 16.60
N SER A 61 -25.87 23.52 17.43
CA SER A 61 -25.87 22.07 17.17
C SER A 61 -26.77 21.64 16.00
N VAL A 62 -27.76 22.46 15.66
CA VAL A 62 -28.78 22.14 14.63
C VAL A 62 -28.39 22.73 13.26
N LEU A 63 -27.71 23.88 13.26
CA LEU A 63 -27.32 24.60 12.05
C LEU A 63 -25.87 24.34 11.61
N GLN A 64 -25.11 23.48 12.30
CA GLN A 64 -23.79 23.03 11.87
C GLN A 64 -23.89 22.19 10.60
N PRO A 65 -23.22 22.58 9.51
CA PRO A 65 -23.12 21.75 8.34
C PRO A 65 -21.67 21.43 8.01
N LEU A 66 -21.44 20.14 7.79
CA LEU A 66 -20.19 19.52 7.37
C LEU A 66 -19.17 19.23 8.47
N ASP A 67 -18.65 18.03 8.28
CA ASP A 67 -17.92 17.15 9.17
C ASP A 67 -16.59 17.74 9.68
N VAL A 68 -16.12 17.21 10.81
CA VAL A 68 -14.81 17.49 11.40
C VAL A 68 -13.65 17.22 10.42
N GLY A 69 -13.90 16.46 9.35
CA GLY A 69 -12.97 16.15 8.25
C GLY A 69 -12.57 17.33 7.35
N VAL A 70 -13.39 18.39 7.21
CA VAL A 70 -13.06 19.53 6.32
C VAL A 70 -12.36 20.66 7.09
N MET A 71 -12.80 20.92 8.31
CA MET A 71 -12.32 22.07 9.11
C MET A 71 -10.91 21.89 9.68
N GLY A 72 -10.48 20.64 9.92
CA GLY A 72 -9.10 20.35 10.34
C GLY A 72 -8.07 20.72 9.27
N PRO A 73 -8.16 20.13 8.06
CA PRO A 73 -7.28 20.43 6.93
C PRO A 73 -7.30 21.91 6.53
N PHE A 74 -8.47 22.56 6.53
CA PHE A 74 -8.58 23.99 6.21
C PHE A 74 -7.80 24.87 7.20
N LYS A 75 -7.93 24.62 8.50
CA LYS A 75 -7.17 25.35 9.54
C LYS A 75 -5.67 25.09 9.44
N GLN A 76 -5.26 23.87 9.09
CA GLN A 76 -3.85 23.54 8.91
C GLN A 76 -3.25 24.28 7.71
N LYS A 77 -4.00 24.39 6.60
CA LYS A 77 -3.58 25.13 5.41
C LYS A 77 -3.49 26.63 5.65
N LEU A 78 -4.45 27.23 6.36
CA LEU A 78 -4.37 28.64 6.78
C LEU A 78 -3.15 28.92 7.64
N ARG A 79 -2.86 28.07 8.64
CA ARG A 79 -1.66 28.22 9.48
C ARG A 79 -0.35 28.10 8.68
N ALA A 80 -0.29 27.17 7.73
CA ALA A 80 0.88 27.00 6.87
C ALA A 80 1.11 28.23 5.97
N ILE A 81 0.04 28.79 5.41
CA ILE A 81 0.11 30.01 4.59
C ILE A 81 0.56 31.20 5.44
N THR A 82 -0.03 31.41 6.62
CA THR A 82 0.39 32.48 7.54
C THR A 82 1.86 32.35 7.92
N LEU A 83 2.34 31.15 8.28
CA LEU A 83 3.73 30.93 8.65
C LEU A 83 4.69 31.15 7.46
N SER A 84 4.32 30.71 6.26
CA SER A 84 5.11 30.91 5.05
C SER A 84 5.27 32.40 4.71
N TYR A 85 4.21 33.18 4.97
CA TYR A 85 4.21 34.62 4.77
C TYR A 85 5.05 35.34 5.84
N GLU A 86 4.88 35.01 7.12
CA GLU A 86 5.72 35.54 8.22
C GLU A 86 7.22 35.30 7.98
N LEU A 87 7.60 34.11 7.47
CA LEU A 87 8.98 33.78 7.10
C LEU A 87 9.50 34.57 5.90
N SER A 88 8.61 34.99 4.99
CA SER A 88 8.96 35.78 3.82
C SER A 88 9.26 37.24 4.16
N VAL A 89 8.67 37.76 5.23
CA VAL A 89 8.91 39.14 5.73
C VAL A 89 10.32 39.28 6.34
N VAL A 90 10.91 38.19 6.87
CA VAL A 90 12.26 38.18 7.46
C VAL A 90 13.38 38.10 6.39
N ARG A 91 13.09 38.44 5.13
CA ARG A 91 14.05 38.32 4.00
C ARG A 91 15.19 39.34 4.00
N SER A 92 15.30 40.24 4.97
CA SER A 92 16.44 41.15 5.09
C SER A 92 17.73 40.50 5.62
N SER A 93 17.77 39.18 5.87
CA SER A 93 19.00 38.51 6.34
C SER A 93 19.10 37.07 5.82
N SER A 94 19.44 36.92 4.52
CA SER A 94 19.66 35.64 3.85
C SER A 94 20.88 34.84 4.35
N HIS A 95 21.65 35.37 5.29
CA HIS A 95 22.89 34.79 5.79
C HIS A 95 22.75 34.13 7.18
N VAL A 96 21.51 34.03 7.70
CA VAL A 96 21.23 33.54 9.07
C VAL A 96 20.48 32.19 9.02
N PRO A 97 20.93 31.15 9.77
CA PRO A 97 20.26 29.86 9.88
C PRO A 97 18.77 29.95 10.27
N LEU A 98 17.94 29.03 9.76
CA LEU A 98 16.48 29.01 9.96
C LEU A 98 16.06 29.08 11.43
N ARG A 99 16.81 28.43 12.33
CA ARG A 99 16.56 28.42 13.77
C ARG A 99 16.65 29.82 14.39
N GLU A 100 17.64 30.61 13.99
CA GLU A 100 17.85 31.97 14.51
C GLU A 100 16.82 32.96 13.94
N ARG A 101 16.40 32.77 12.69
CA ARG A 101 15.29 33.53 12.09
C ARG A 101 13.95 33.24 12.79
N LEU A 102 13.71 31.99 13.17
CA LEU A 102 12.52 31.59 13.94
C LEU A 102 12.53 32.17 15.36
N LEU A 103 13.70 32.22 16.01
CA LEU A 103 13.86 32.87 17.32
C LEU A 103 13.62 34.38 17.23
N GLN A 104 14.12 35.06 16.20
CA GLN A 104 13.85 36.48 15.96
C GLN A 104 12.35 36.77 15.77
N LEU A 105 11.63 35.92 15.02
CA LEU A 105 10.16 35.97 14.88
C LEU A 105 9.42 35.76 16.20
N GLN A 106 9.94 34.91 17.07
CA GLN A 106 9.38 34.68 18.41
C GLN A 106 9.54 35.91 19.31
N CYS A 107 10.64 36.66 19.15
CA CYS A 107 10.96 37.86 19.94
C CYS A 107 10.29 39.16 19.47
N LEU A 108 9.66 39.19 18.28
CA LEU A 108 8.93 40.35 17.79
C LEU A 108 7.65 40.63 18.62
N SER A 109 7.42 41.90 18.93
CA SER A 109 6.21 42.33 19.62
C SER A 109 4.96 42.22 18.72
N ALA A 110 3.79 42.03 19.33
CA ALA A 110 2.52 41.90 18.59
C ALA A 110 2.23 43.07 17.60
N PRO A 111 2.56 44.34 17.92
CA PRO A 111 2.40 45.46 16.97
C PRO A 111 3.32 45.37 15.75
N GLU A 112 4.54 44.86 15.91
CA GLU A 112 5.51 44.70 14.81
C GLU A 112 5.07 43.60 13.83
N LYS A 113 4.47 42.51 14.35
CA LYS A 113 3.84 41.45 13.54
C LYS A 113 2.64 41.96 12.74
N GLN A 114 1.88 42.92 13.29
CA GLN A 114 0.75 43.54 12.59
C GLN A 114 1.18 44.50 11.46
N ARG A 115 2.25 45.28 11.65
CA ARG A 115 2.78 46.16 10.59
C ARG A 115 3.35 45.39 9.38
N ALA A 116 4.00 44.26 9.63
CA ALA A 116 4.49 43.35 8.59
C ALA A 116 3.36 42.79 7.70
N ASN A 117 2.19 42.49 8.29
CA ASN A 117 1.04 41.92 7.58
C ASN A 117 0.29 42.90 6.66
N MET A 118 0.37 44.22 6.91
CA MET A 118 -0.32 45.23 6.10
C MET A 118 0.31 45.44 4.71
N LEU A 119 1.60 45.17 4.54
CA LEU A 119 2.34 45.45 3.30
C LEU A 119 2.23 44.35 2.24
N GLY A 120 2.02 43.07 2.59
CA GLY A 120 1.86 42.00 1.59
C GLY A 120 0.43 41.55 1.32
N ALA A 121 -0.56 42.04 2.07
CA ALA A 121 -1.96 41.89 1.70
C ALA A 121 -2.29 42.60 0.36
N GLN A 122 -1.56 43.66 0.01
CA GLN A 122 -1.73 44.38 -1.27
C GLN A 122 -1.21 43.61 -2.50
N LEU A 123 -0.28 42.65 -2.33
CA LEU A 123 0.35 41.94 -3.46
C LEU A 123 -0.33 40.58 -3.80
N LEU A 124 -1.04 39.98 -2.83
CA LEU A 124 -1.67 38.66 -2.97
C LEU A 124 -2.98 38.68 -3.78
N VAL A 125 -3.59 39.85 -3.97
CA VAL A 125 -4.85 40.02 -4.72
C VAL A 125 -4.66 39.86 -6.24
N LEU A 126 -3.42 39.97 -6.75
CA LEU A 126 -3.13 39.92 -8.19
C LEU A 126 -2.86 38.51 -8.75
N THR A 127 -2.63 37.48 -7.92
CA THR A 127 -2.18 36.15 -8.42
C THR A 127 -3.19 35.02 -8.28
N VAL A 128 -4.31 35.20 -7.57
CA VAL A 128 -5.31 34.13 -7.33
C VAL A 128 -6.43 34.11 -8.40
N GLY A 129 -6.37 34.99 -9.40
CA GLY A 129 -7.41 35.13 -10.45
C GLY A 129 -7.35 34.13 -11.61
N VAL A 130 -6.31 33.30 -11.73
CA VAL A 130 -6.13 32.41 -12.89
C VAL A 130 -5.69 31.04 -12.41
N LEU A 131 -6.63 30.09 -12.28
CA LEU A 131 -6.49 28.64 -12.52
C LEU A 131 -7.60 27.87 -11.76
N ALA A 132 -8.79 27.86 -12.35
CA ALA A 132 -9.83 26.87 -12.07
C ALA A 132 -10.40 26.41 -13.42
N ALA A 133 -9.89 25.31 -13.97
CA ALA A 133 -10.52 24.54 -15.07
C ALA A 133 -9.87 23.14 -15.26
N VAL A 134 -10.69 22.09 -15.07
CA VAL A 134 -10.74 20.73 -15.65
C VAL A 134 -9.52 19.76 -15.71
N ALA A 135 -9.75 18.49 -15.30
CA ALA A 135 -9.51 17.27 -16.12
C ALA A 135 -10.03 15.97 -15.42
N GLU A 136 -10.84 15.16 -16.13
CA GLU A 136 -11.17 13.74 -15.86
C GLU A 136 -10.41 12.84 -16.85
N ALA A 137 -10.03 11.60 -16.46
CA ALA A 137 -9.51 10.54 -17.37
C ALA A 137 -9.50 9.15 -16.69
N SER A 138 -9.55 7.97 -17.34
CA SER A 138 -10.22 7.43 -18.55
C SER A 138 -9.89 5.92 -18.63
N GLY A 139 -10.87 5.03 -18.74
CA GLY A 139 -10.66 3.62 -19.15
C GLY A 139 -10.73 3.50 -20.68
N THR A 140 -9.85 2.72 -21.30
CA THR A 140 -9.77 2.62 -22.77
C THR A 140 -10.75 1.59 -23.34
N CYS A 141 -11.79 2.08 -24.01
CA CYS A 141 -12.55 1.35 -25.02
C CYS A 141 -12.18 1.94 -26.39
N PRO A 142 -11.55 1.19 -27.32
CA PRO A 142 -10.98 1.77 -28.54
C PRO A 142 -12.02 2.28 -29.54
N SER A 143 -13.25 1.78 -29.48
CA SER A 143 -14.33 2.11 -30.41
C SER A 143 -15.63 2.39 -29.65
N ILE A 144 -15.89 3.67 -29.43
CA ILE A 144 -17.18 4.19 -28.95
C ILE A 144 -18.00 4.63 -30.15
N GLU A 145 -19.24 4.16 -30.24
CA GLU A 145 -20.20 4.46 -31.30
C GLU A 145 -21.35 5.31 -30.72
N ASN A 146 -21.46 6.56 -31.18
CA ASN A 146 -22.51 7.48 -30.77
C ASN A 146 -23.79 7.25 -31.58
N ASN A 147 -24.94 7.43 -30.91
CA ASN A 147 -26.28 7.22 -31.46
C ASN A 147 -26.54 5.79 -31.97
N VAL A 148 -25.89 4.81 -31.34
CA VAL A 148 -26.01 3.40 -31.69
C VAL A 148 -26.34 2.59 -30.45
N ASP A 149 -27.35 1.73 -30.57
CA ASP A 149 -27.69 0.68 -29.60
C ASP A 149 -27.28 -0.68 -30.17
N TYR A 150 -26.52 -1.48 -29.40
CA TYR A 150 -26.23 -2.85 -29.78
C TYR A 150 -27.41 -3.72 -29.36
N SER A 151 -28.13 -4.33 -30.31
CA SER A 151 -29.30 -5.15 -29.96
C SER A 151 -28.92 -6.58 -29.55
N GLY A 152 -29.49 -7.06 -28.43
CA GLY A 152 -29.35 -8.43 -27.93
C GLY A 152 -28.11 -8.71 -27.07
N ALA A 153 -27.98 -9.98 -26.63
CA ALA A 153 -26.87 -10.50 -25.83
C ALA A 153 -26.66 -9.82 -24.46
N ASP A 154 -27.72 -9.31 -23.82
CA ASP A 154 -27.62 -8.64 -22.53
C ASP A 154 -27.20 -9.60 -21.40
N VAL A 155 -26.14 -9.22 -20.68
CA VAL A 155 -25.63 -9.87 -19.46
C VAL A 155 -26.33 -9.30 -18.23
N GLY A 156 -26.80 -8.06 -18.33
CA GLY A 156 -27.48 -7.32 -17.26
C GLY A 156 -27.40 -5.82 -17.48
N SER A 157 -27.92 -5.05 -16.53
CA SER A 157 -27.88 -3.59 -16.57
C SER A 157 -27.45 -2.99 -15.24
N VAL A 158 -26.71 -1.88 -15.28
CA VAL A 158 -26.17 -1.19 -14.10
C VAL A 158 -26.25 0.33 -14.28
N PRO A 159 -26.54 1.12 -13.23
CA PRO A 159 -26.50 2.58 -13.33
C PRO A 159 -25.10 3.11 -13.62
N SER A 160 -24.99 4.13 -14.48
CA SER A 160 -23.76 4.89 -14.67
C SER A 160 -24.05 6.25 -15.30
N SER A 161 -23.39 7.29 -14.80
CA SER A 161 -23.56 8.66 -15.30
C SER A 161 -22.89 8.91 -16.67
N SER A 162 -22.08 7.98 -17.18
CA SER A 162 -21.38 8.16 -18.46
C SER A 162 -21.09 6.84 -19.19
N ALA A 163 -20.91 6.94 -20.51
CA ALA A 163 -20.50 5.81 -21.35
C ALA A 163 -19.10 5.26 -21.00
N ASN A 164 -18.17 6.11 -20.57
CA ASN A 164 -16.85 5.67 -20.08
C ASN A 164 -16.96 4.89 -18.76
N GLY A 165 -17.94 5.25 -17.92
CA GLY A 165 -18.30 4.45 -16.75
C GLY A 165 -18.76 3.05 -17.15
N CYS A 166 -19.57 2.92 -18.20
CA CYS A 166 -19.98 1.61 -18.72
C CYS A 166 -18.82 0.78 -19.28
N CYS A 167 -17.87 1.40 -19.96
CA CYS A 167 -16.65 0.73 -20.42
C CYS A 167 -15.90 0.08 -19.24
N SER A 168 -15.79 0.81 -18.14
CA SER A 168 -15.09 0.37 -16.93
C SER A 168 -15.84 -0.73 -16.17
N ILE A 169 -17.18 -0.70 -16.21
CA ILE A 169 -18.00 -1.73 -15.57
C ILE A 169 -18.02 -3.00 -16.42
N CYS A 170 -18.17 -2.87 -17.74
CA CYS A 170 -18.17 -4.02 -18.64
C CYS A 170 -16.82 -4.76 -18.62
N SER A 171 -15.69 -4.05 -18.58
CA SER A 171 -14.37 -4.70 -18.50
C SER A 171 -14.12 -5.49 -17.21
N LYS A 172 -14.92 -5.27 -16.16
CA LYS A 172 -14.86 -5.98 -14.89
C LYS A 172 -15.99 -7.00 -14.73
N THR A 173 -16.95 -7.03 -15.65
CA THR A 173 -18.11 -7.91 -15.57
C THR A 173 -17.84 -9.19 -16.34
N ASN A 174 -17.82 -10.33 -15.63
CA ASN A 174 -17.56 -11.62 -16.24
C ASN A 174 -18.60 -11.92 -17.35
N GLY A 175 -18.11 -12.26 -18.54
CA GLY A 175 -18.95 -12.48 -19.71
C GLY A 175 -19.47 -11.20 -20.38
N CYS A 176 -18.96 -10.00 -20.06
CA CYS A 176 -19.27 -8.77 -20.78
C CYS A 176 -18.17 -8.43 -21.80
N GLY A 177 -18.52 -8.39 -23.08
CA GLY A 177 -17.64 -8.02 -24.19
C GLY A 177 -18.02 -6.70 -24.87
N ALA A 178 -19.21 -6.15 -24.58
CA ALA A 178 -19.66 -4.86 -25.10
C ALA A 178 -20.68 -4.21 -24.16
N PHE A 179 -21.00 -2.94 -24.36
CA PHE A 179 -22.05 -2.25 -23.62
C PHE A 179 -22.79 -1.25 -24.51
N THR A 180 -24.00 -0.87 -24.08
CA THR A 180 -24.72 0.31 -24.56
C THR A 180 -25.13 1.17 -23.38
N TRP A 181 -24.75 2.44 -23.36
CA TRP A 181 -25.19 3.43 -22.39
C TRP A 181 -26.39 4.22 -22.93
N THR A 182 -27.35 4.54 -22.06
CA THR A 182 -28.51 5.39 -22.35
C THR A 182 -28.81 6.33 -21.19
N SER A 183 -29.55 7.41 -21.43
CA SER A 183 -29.99 8.36 -20.39
C SER A 183 -31.11 7.83 -19.48
N TYR A 184 -31.55 6.58 -19.67
CA TYR A 184 -32.58 5.96 -18.85
C TYR A 184 -32.21 5.99 -17.35
N ASN A 185 -33.15 6.38 -16.49
CA ASN A 185 -32.97 6.54 -15.04
C ASN A 185 -31.77 7.41 -14.60
N GLY A 186 -31.44 8.45 -15.38
CA GLY A 186 -30.28 9.31 -15.08
C GLY A 186 -28.94 8.75 -15.53
N GLY A 187 -28.96 7.65 -16.30
CA GLY A 187 -27.79 7.00 -16.87
C GLY A 187 -27.75 5.51 -16.56
N THR A 188 -27.92 4.66 -17.57
CA THR A 188 -27.93 3.20 -17.44
C THR A 188 -27.01 2.55 -18.48
N CYS A 189 -26.15 1.64 -18.03
CA CYS A 189 -25.36 0.73 -18.86
C CYS A 189 -26.09 -0.58 -19.07
N TRP A 190 -26.31 -0.95 -20.32
CA TRP A 190 -26.79 -2.24 -20.76
C TRP A 190 -25.58 -3.10 -21.17
N LEU A 191 -25.12 -3.96 -20.27
CA LEU A 191 -23.94 -4.81 -20.40
C LEU A 191 -24.24 -6.00 -21.31
N LYS A 192 -23.33 -6.32 -22.24
CA LYS A 192 -23.57 -7.28 -23.31
C LYS A 192 -22.42 -8.26 -23.47
N GLN A 193 -22.72 -9.49 -23.86
CA GLN A 193 -21.72 -10.55 -24.03
C GLN A 193 -20.73 -10.27 -25.15
N SER A 194 -21.18 -9.62 -26.21
CA SER A 194 -20.38 -9.27 -27.38
C SER A 194 -21.04 -8.13 -28.17
N LYS A 195 -20.36 -7.63 -29.20
CA LYS A 195 -20.94 -6.63 -30.13
C LYS A 195 -22.09 -7.25 -30.92
N GLY A 196 -23.32 -6.85 -30.63
CA GLY A 196 -24.53 -7.21 -31.39
C GLY A 196 -24.73 -6.35 -32.66
N THR A 197 -25.88 -6.52 -33.34
CA THR A 197 -26.24 -5.66 -34.48
C THR A 197 -26.54 -4.25 -33.98
N GLY A 198 -25.77 -3.27 -34.45
CA GLY A 198 -25.98 -1.86 -34.16
C GLY A 198 -27.25 -1.32 -34.83
N LYS A 199 -28.14 -0.73 -34.04
CA LYS A 199 -29.33 -0.01 -34.51
C LYS A 199 -29.17 1.48 -34.19
N ALA A 200 -29.54 2.33 -35.14
CA ALA A 200 -29.54 3.78 -34.90
C ALA A 200 -30.52 4.11 -33.77
N SER A 201 -30.04 4.77 -32.72
CA SER A 201 -30.81 5.14 -31.54
C SER A 201 -30.28 6.45 -30.98
N ASN A 202 -31.07 7.53 -31.10
CA ASN A 202 -30.63 8.87 -30.75
C ASN A 202 -30.37 9.00 -29.24
N GLY A 203 -29.14 9.36 -28.86
CA GLY A 203 -28.71 9.49 -27.46
C GLY A 203 -28.14 8.21 -26.81
N ALA A 204 -28.14 7.07 -27.52
CA ALA A 204 -27.45 5.85 -27.06
C ALA A 204 -25.95 5.90 -27.41
N ILE A 205 -25.08 5.39 -26.53
CA ILE A 205 -23.63 5.35 -26.76
C ILE A 205 -23.12 3.94 -26.48
N SER A 206 -22.59 3.26 -27.49
CA SER A 206 -22.16 1.86 -27.38
C SER A 206 -20.64 1.69 -27.48
N GLY A 207 -20.09 0.63 -26.90
CA GLY A 207 -18.65 0.35 -26.92
C GLY A 207 -18.32 -1.14 -26.79
N VAL A 208 -17.23 -1.57 -27.41
CA VAL A 208 -16.69 -2.93 -27.27
C VAL A 208 -15.50 -2.91 -26.32
N VAL A 209 -15.44 -3.87 -25.40
CA VAL A 209 -14.32 -4.01 -24.48
C VAL A 209 -13.29 -4.95 -25.10
N GLN A 210 -12.04 -4.51 -25.13
CA GLN A 210 -10.93 -5.32 -25.63
C GLN A 210 -10.43 -6.24 -24.51
N SER A 211 -10.92 -7.48 -24.50
CA SER A 211 -10.45 -8.51 -23.56
C SER A 211 -9.04 -8.98 -23.96
N SER A 212 -8.04 -8.74 -23.11
CA SER A 212 -6.74 -9.40 -23.22
C SER A 212 -6.86 -10.86 -22.76
N SER A 213 -7.31 -11.75 -23.64
CA SER A 213 -7.40 -13.20 -23.37
C SER A 213 -6.12 -13.91 -23.79
N SER A 214 -5.39 -14.53 -22.84
CA SER A 214 -4.20 -15.35 -23.11
C SER A 214 -4.38 -16.86 -22.86
N ALA A 215 -5.61 -17.39 -22.86
CA ALA A 215 -5.87 -18.84 -22.84
C ALA A 215 -6.83 -19.24 -23.97
N THR A 216 -6.43 -20.23 -24.78
CA THR A 216 -7.20 -20.72 -25.93
C THR A 216 -7.64 -22.16 -25.66
N CYS A 217 -8.95 -22.42 -25.60
CA CYS A 217 -9.44 -23.79 -25.74
C CYS A 217 -9.59 -24.12 -27.24
N PRO A 218 -9.08 -25.26 -27.73
CA PRO A 218 -9.43 -25.78 -29.04
C PRO A 218 -10.95 -26.03 -29.15
N SER A 219 -11.43 -26.25 -30.37
CA SER A 219 -12.83 -26.52 -30.69
C SER A 219 -13.48 -27.51 -29.72
N LEU A 220 -14.65 -27.15 -29.19
CA LEU A 220 -15.43 -27.96 -28.26
C LEU A 220 -15.90 -29.26 -28.95
N GLU A 221 -15.70 -30.40 -28.28
CA GLU A 221 -16.19 -31.70 -28.69
C GLU A 221 -17.61 -31.91 -28.13
N ASN A 222 -18.61 -31.78 -29.00
CA ASN A 222 -20.01 -32.01 -28.63
C ASN A 222 -20.33 -33.50 -28.49
N ASN A 223 -21.20 -33.83 -27.54
CA ASN A 223 -21.63 -35.19 -27.20
C ASN A 223 -20.49 -36.13 -26.79
N VAL A 224 -19.45 -35.57 -26.17
CA VAL A 224 -18.27 -36.32 -25.73
C VAL A 224 -18.03 -36.02 -24.25
N ASP A 225 -17.82 -37.08 -23.47
CA ASP A 225 -17.30 -37.04 -22.11
C ASP A 225 -15.87 -37.57 -22.10
N TYR A 226 -14.97 -36.87 -21.41
CA TYR A 226 -13.63 -37.39 -21.15
C TYR A 226 -13.68 -38.18 -19.84
N SER A 227 -13.50 -39.50 -19.84
CA SER A 227 -13.61 -40.26 -18.59
C SER A 227 -12.29 -40.32 -17.82
N GLY A 228 -12.36 -40.11 -16.49
CA GLY A 228 -11.22 -40.21 -15.56
C GLY A 228 -10.39 -38.92 -15.45
N ALA A 229 -9.32 -38.98 -14.66
CA ALA A 229 -8.40 -37.87 -14.39
C ALA A 229 -9.04 -36.65 -13.71
N ASP A 230 -10.14 -36.82 -12.98
CA ASP A 230 -10.86 -35.71 -12.34
C ASP A 230 -10.03 -35.05 -11.23
N VAL A 231 -9.96 -33.72 -11.28
CA VAL A 231 -9.26 -32.88 -10.29
C VAL A 231 -10.22 -31.95 -9.54
N GLY A 232 -11.50 -31.96 -9.90
CA GLY A 232 -12.54 -31.22 -9.21
C GLY A 232 -13.73 -30.90 -10.12
N SER A 233 -14.64 -30.07 -9.61
CA SER A 233 -15.79 -29.60 -10.37
C SER A 233 -16.13 -28.16 -10.01
N ALA A 234 -16.77 -27.44 -10.93
CA ALA A 234 -17.25 -26.07 -10.70
C ALA A 234 -18.55 -25.80 -11.46
N GLN A 235 -19.34 -24.82 -11.02
CA GLN A 235 -20.55 -24.40 -11.71
C GLN A 235 -20.23 -23.50 -12.90
N SER A 236 -20.90 -23.73 -14.03
CA SER A 236 -20.87 -22.86 -15.21
C SER A 236 -22.11 -23.10 -16.06
N ALA A 237 -22.78 -22.03 -16.45
CA ALA A 237 -23.99 -22.10 -17.27
C ALA A 237 -23.77 -22.72 -18.67
N ASN A 238 -22.52 -22.77 -19.16
CA ASN A 238 -22.18 -23.38 -20.45
C ASN A 238 -20.71 -23.86 -20.49
N ALA A 239 -20.38 -24.59 -21.57
CA ALA A 239 -19.06 -25.18 -21.78
C ALA A 239 -17.93 -24.14 -21.97
N ASN A 240 -18.22 -22.95 -22.51
CA ASN A 240 -17.20 -21.90 -22.65
C ASN A 240 -16.73 -21.39 -21.29
N GLY A 241 -17.62 -21.25 -20.30
CA GLY A 241 -17.23 -20.88 -18.95
C GLY A 241 -16.30 -21.91 -18.29
N CYS A 242 -16.42 -23.19 -18.65
CA CYS A 242 -15.50 -24.22 -18.18
C CYS A 242 -14.08 -24.07 -18.71
N CYS A 243 -13.90 -23.49 -19.89
CA CYS A 243 -12.58 -23.17 -20.43
C CYS A 243 -11.82 -22.24 -19.50
N SER A 244 -12.45 -21.15 -19.07
CA SER A 244 -11.84 -20.17 -18.16
C SER A 244 -11.63 -20.73 -16.75
N ILE A 245 -12.57 -21.53 -16.26
CA ILE A 245 -12.45 -22.17 -14.95
C ILE A 245 -11.29 -23.15 -14.94
N CYS A 246 -11.18 -24.00 -15.97
CA CYS A 246 -10.12 -24.98 -16.07
C CYS A 246 -8.76 -24.33 -16.36
N SER A 247 -8.70 -23.26 -17.17
CA SER A 247 -7.45 -22.52 -17.40
C SER A 247 -6.89 -21.87 -16.13
N ASN A 248 -7.76 -21.47 -15.21
CA ASN A 248 -7.37 -20.86 -13.93
C ASN A 248 -7.05 -21.91 -12.84
N ASN A 249 -7.19 -23.21 -13.12
CA ASN A 249 -6.86 -24.29 -12.19
C ASN A 249 -5.58 -24.99 -12.65
N ASN A 250 -4.46 -24.81 -11.93
CA ASN A 250 -3.15 -25.39 -12.27
C ASN A 250 -3.14 -26.92 -12.36
N ALA A 251 -4.08 -27.61 -11.71
CA ALA A 251 -4.24 -29.06 -11.82
C ALA A 251 -5.12 -29.50 -13.01
N CYS A 252 -5.82 -28.59 -13.71
CA CYS A 252 -6.79 -28.92 -14.78
C CYS A 252 -6.23 -28.77 -16.22
N GLY A 253 -6.04 -29.86 -16.97
CA GLY A 253 -5.64 -29.84 -18.38
C GLY A 253 -6.78 -30.09 -19.38
N ALA A 254 -7.98 -30.45 -18.91
CA ALA A 254 -9.17 -30.64 -19.75
C ALA A 254 -10.45 -30.51 -18.92
N PHE A 255 -11.60 -30.33 -19.56
CA PHE A 255 -12.89 -30.35 -18.87
C PHE A 255 -13.97 -31.06 -19.68
N THR A 256 -15.00 -31.52 -18.98
CA THR A 256 -16.28 -31.91 -19.56
C THR A 256 -17.39 -31.10 -18.90
N TRP A 257 -18.17 -30.36 -19.68
CA TRP A 257 -19.37 -29.69 -19.22
C TRP A 257 -20.59 -30.59 -19.41
N THR A 258 -21.50 -30.55 -18.43
CA THR A 258 -22.81 -31.22 -18.48
C THR A 258 -23.89 -30.29 -17.93
N SER A 259 -25.15 -30.55 -18.25
CA SER A 259 -26.31 -29.82 -17.72
C SER A 259 -26.63 -30.12 -16.25
N TYR A 260 -25.83 -30.96 -15.58
CA TYR A 260 -26.02 -31.30 -14.17
C TYR A 260 -26.04 -30.05 -13.29
N ASN A 261 -27.02 -29.95 -12.38
CA ASN A 261 -27.24 -28.81 -11.47
C ASN A 261 -27.34 -27.42 -12.15
N GLY A 262 -27.84 -27.35 -13.38
CA GLY A 262 -27.93 -26.08 -14.12
C GLY A 262 -26.65 -25.71 -14.87
N GLY A 263 -25.66 -26.61 -14.90
CA GLY A 263 -24.42 -26.48 -15.65
C GLY A 263 -23.19 -26.72 -14.77
N THR A 264 -22.54 -27.87 -14.95
CA THR A 264 -21.37 -28.26 -14.15
C THR A 264 -20.19 -28.58 -15.06
N CYS A 265 -19.03 -27.98 -14.74
CA CYS A 265 -17.72 -28.31 -15.29
C CYS A 265 -17.06 -29.40 -14.46
N TRP A 266 -16.79 -30.55 -15.06
CA TRP A 266 -15.99 -31.62 -14.50
C TRP A 266 -14.53 -31.42 -14.94
N LEU A 267 -13.72 -30.87 -14.05
CA LEU A 267 -12.32 -30.49 -14.30
C LEU A 267 -11.41 -31.71 -14.23
N LYS A 268 -10.50 -31.84 -15.19
CA LYS A 268 -9.63 -33.02 -15.34
C LYS A 268 -8.19 -32.60 -15.54
N SER A 269 -7.24 -33.39 -15.04
CA SER A 269 -5.80 -33.08 -15.19
C SER A 269 -5.28 -33.23 -16.61
N SER A 270 -5.93 -34.03 -17.44
CA SER A 270 -5.59 -34.20 -18.87
C SER A 270 -6.77 -34.79 -19.64
N LYS A 271 -6.65 -34.92 -20.97
CA LYS A 271 -7.65 -35.62 -21.80
C LYS A 271 -7.61 -37.12 -21.51
N GLY A 272 -8.64 -37.63 -20.83
CA GLY A 272 -8.88 -39.06 -20.64
C GLY A 272 -9.46 -39.75 -21.87
N SER A 273 -9.99 -40.96 -21.71
CA SER A 273 -10.67 -41.68 -22.80
C SER A 273 -11.97 -40.96 -23.20
N SER A 274 -12.13 -40.64 -24.48
CA SER A 274 -13.38 -40.08 -25.01
C SER A 274 -14.48 -41.14 -25.05
N LYS A 275 -15.60 -40.86 -24.38
CA LYS A 275 -16.83 -41.66 -24.44
C LYS A 275 -17.93 -40.83 -25.08
N ALA A 276 -18.70 -41.45 -25.98
CA ALA A 276 -19.90 -40.83 -26.52
C ALA A 276 -20.91 -40.61 -25.38
N SER A 277 -21.33 -39.37 -25.17
CA SER A 277 -22.25 -38.97 -24.10
C SER A 277 -23.10 -37.80 -24.58
N SER A 278 -24.36 -38.09 -24.93
CA SER A 278 -25.28 -37.09 -25.48
C SER A 278 -25.51 -35.94 -24.50
N GLY A 279 -25.32 -34.70 -24.96
CA GLY A 279 -25.46 -33.47 -24.15
C GLY A 279 -24.22 -33.04 -23.38
N SER A 280 -23.17 -33.86 -23.33
CA SER A 280 -21.87 -33.48 -22.75
C SER A 280 -21.03 -32.69 -23.76
N ILE A 281 -20.27 -31.69 -23.30
CA ILE A 281 -19.39 -30.89 -24.16
C ILE A 281 -18.01 -30.84 -23.52
N SER A 282 -16.99 -31.36 -24.20
CA SER A 282 -15.63 -31.46 -23.66
C SER A 282 -14.63 -30.64 -24.46
N SER A 283 -13.54 -30.21 -23.81
CA SER A 283 -12.37 -29.68 -24.52
C SER A 283 -11.11 -29.82 -23.68
N THR A 284 -9.98 -29.88 -24.36
CA THR A 284 -8.67 -29.77 -23.71
C THR A 284 -8.33 -28.32 -23.49
N VAL A 285 -7.70 -28.01 -22.38
CA VAL A 285 -7.23 -26.65 -22.14
C VAL A 285 -5.76 -26.62 -22.50
N GLN A 286 -5.43 -25.89 -23.57
CA GLN A 286 -4.06 -25.50 -23.83
C GLN A 286 -3.71 -24.44 -22.78
N LYS A 287 -3.28 -24.91 -21.61
CA LYS A 287 -2.50 -24.06 -20.72
C LYS A 287 -1.31 -23.64 -21.54
N SER A 288 -1.13 -22.34 -21.74
CA SER A 288 0.15 -21.81 -22.17
C SER A 288 1.19 -22.44 -21.24
N ASN A 289 1.91 -23.43 -21.76
CA ASN A 289 3.07 -23.97 -21.13
C ASN A 289 4.03 -22.78 -21.12
N THR A 290 4.05 -21.99 -20.04
CA THR A 290 5.07 -20.94 -19.86
C THR A 290 6.40 -21.55 -19.43
N GLY A 291 6.64 -22.83 -19.73
CA GLY A 291 7.89 -23.25 -20.36
C GLY A 291 7.74 -23.19 -21.89
N GLY A 292 7.72 -21.99 -22.47
CA GLY A 292 7.42 -21.83 -23.90
C GLY A 292 6.81 -20.49 -24.29
N ASN A 293 7.59 -19.42 -24.11
CA ASN A 293 7.57 -18.17 -24.85
C ASN A 293 6.31 -17.82 -25.70
N THR A 294 5.45 -16.94 -25.20
CA THR A 294 4.64 -16.04 -26.04
C THR A 294 4.79 -14.61 -25.51
N GLY A 295 5.71 -13.84 -26.12
CA GLY A 295 6.03 -12.44 -25.76
C GLY A 295 7.34 -12.21 -24.98
N GLY A 296 8.23 -13.21 -24.96
CA GLY A 296 9.54 -13.35 -24.30
C GLY A 296 10.10 -12.22 -23.44
N GLY A 297 9.58 -12.08 -22.23
CA GLY A 297 10.24 -11.33 -21.15
C GLY A 297 10.50 -12.24 -19.94
N TRP A 298 11.67 -12.11 -19.33
CA TRP A 298 12.00 -12.77 -18.06
C TRP A 298 11.20 -12.17 -16.89
N SER A 299 10.86 -13.00 -15.90
CA SER A 299 10.24 -12.60 -14.63
C SER A 299 11.01 -13.19 -13.45
N MET A 300 11.05 -12.46 -12.33
CA MET A 300 11.67 -12.96 -11.10
C MET A 300 10.95 -14.23 -10.61
N SER A 301 11.72 -15.26 -10.27
CA SER A 301 11.18 -16.45 -9.61
C SER A 301 10.77 -16.10 -8.17
N PRO A 302 9.60 -16.53 -7.69
CA PRO A 302 9.12 -16.21 -6.35
C PRO A 302 10.09 -16.63 -5.25
N VAL A 303 10.36 -15.74 -4.29
CA VAL A 303 11.21 -16.00 -3.13
C VAL A 303 10.37 -15.94 -1.86
N LYS A 304 10.40 -17.00 -1.05
CA LYS A 304 9.82 -17.04 0.28
C LYS A 304 10.81 -16.54 1.32
N VAL A 305 10.38 -15.59 2.14
CA VAL A 305 11.20 -14.99 3.22
C VAL A 305 10.41 -14.94 4.52
N ILE A 306 11.11 -14.96 5.66
CA ILE A 306 10.51 -14.62 6.95
C ILE A 306 10.99 -13.23 7.36
N GLN A 307 10.03 -12.34 7.62
CA GLN A 307 10.27 -10.99 8.11
C GLN A 307 9.61 -10.81 9.47
N ALA A 308 10.11 -9.86 10.25
CA ALA A 308 9.58 -9.52 11.56
C ALA A 308 9.19 -8.04 11.63
N ARG A 309 8.14 -7.75 12.39
CA ARG A 309 7.69 -6.38 12.62
C ARG A 309 7.38 -6.15 14.09
N VAL A 310 7.95 -5.07 14.63
CA VAL A 310 7.63 -4.58 15.98
C VAL A 310 6.43 -3.66 15.88
N GLN A 311 5.36 -3.94 16.64
CA GLN A 311 4.11 -3.18 16.57
C GLN A 311 3.37 -3.08 17.92
N ASP A 312 2.33 -2.24 17.95
CA ASP A 312 1.57 -1.84 19.14
C ASP A 312 0.54 -2.85 19.63
N GLY A 313 0.14 -3.81 18.78
CA GLY A 313 -0.88 -4.79 19.11
C GLY A 313 -0.64 -6.14 18.45
N ALA A 314 -1.13 -7.19 19.10
CA ALA A 314 -1.17 -8.52 18.51
C ALA A 314 -2.11 -8.54 17.29
N PRO A 315 -1.79 -9.33 16.25
CA PRO A 315 -2.74 -9.61 15.19
C PRO A 315 -3.93 -10.42 15.72
N ILE A 316 -5.09 -10.32 15.06
CA ILE A 316 -6.32 -11.02 15.41
C ILE A 316 -6.48 -12.25 14.50
N TRP A 317 -6.86 -13.39 15.07
CA TRP A 317 -7.17 -14.59 14.27
C TRP A 317 -8.56 -14.48 13.65
N HIS A 318 -8.63 -14.66 12.33
CA HIS A 318 -9.85 -14.66 11.54
C HIS A 318 -10.13 -16.09 11.03
N PRO A 319 -10.95 -16.88 11.75
CA PRO A 319 -11.20 -18.28 11.41
C PRO A 319 -11.89 -18.45 10.05
N GLU A 320 -12.65 -17.46 9.59
CA GLU A 320 -13.35 -17.46 8.30
C GLU A 320 -12.40 -17.50 7.09
N VAL A 321 -11.18 -16.99 7.26
CA VAL A 321 -10.12 -17.03 6.22
C VAL A 321 -8.89 -17.82 6.66
N GLY A 322 -8.85 -18.29 7.91
CA GLY A 322 -7.71 -19.03 8.46
C GLY A 322 -6.43 -18.19 8.53
N LEU A 323 -6.54 -16.88 8.80
CA LEU A 323 -5.42 -15.94 8.80
C LEU A 323 -5.39 -15.06 10.05
N TRP A 324 -4.18 -14.67 10.44
CA TRP A 324 -3.96 -13.59 11.39
C TRP A 324 -3.96 -12.24 10.66
N LEU A 325 -4.87 -11.32 11.00
CA LEU A 325 -5.03 -10.02 10.34
C LEU A 325 -4.91 -8.85 11.33
N SER A 326 -4.92 -7.62 10.80
CA SER A 326 -4.84 -6.41 11.62
C SER A 326 -6.09 -6.24 12.46
N LYS A 327 -5.95 -5.72 13.68
CA LYS A 327 -7.10 -5.23 14.48
C LYS A 327 -7.82 -4.03 13.84
N TYR A 328 -7.19 -3.39 12.86
CA TYR A 328 -7.72 -2.22 12.16
C TYR A 328 -8.38 -2.63 10.84
N GLY A 329 -9.61 -2.21 10.61
CA GLY A 329 -10.39 -2.53 9.41
C GLY A 329 -11.86 -2.79 9.76
N THR A 330 -12.76 -2.56 8.82
CA THR A 330 -14.20 -2.84 8.99
C THR A 330 -14.63 -4.18 8.39
N ASN A 331 -13.74 -4.81 7.62
CA ASN A 331 -13.93 -6.11 7.01
C ASN A 331 -12.58 -6.80 6.78
N THR A 332 -12.61 -8.10 6.52
CA THR A 332 -11.43 -8.96 6.37
C THR A 332 -10.41 -8.45 5.36
N GLU A 333 -10.85 -7.88 4.23
CA GLU A 333 -9.94 -7.32 3.22
C GLU A 333 -9.20 -6.08 3.76
N GLN A 334 -9.91 -5.18 4.46
CA GLN A 334 -9.28 -4.03 5.11
C GLN A 334 -8.36 -4.47 6.25
N ASN A 335 -8.74 -5.48 7.04
CA ASN A 335 -7.89 -6.06 8.08
C ASN A 335 -6.60 -6.63 7.47
N TYR A 336 -6.70 -7.27 6.31
CA TYR A 336 -5.55 -7.79 5.57
C TYR A 336 -4.66 -6.66 5.02
N VAL A 337 -5.24 -5.65 4.37
CA VAL A 337 -4.48 -4.51 3.82
C VAL A 337 -3.77 -3.72 4.93
N ASN A 338 -4.44 -3.45 6.06
CA ASN A 338 -3.91 -2.61 7.12
C ASN A 338 -2.68 -3.19 7.84
N ASN A 339 -2.41 -4.49 7.71
CA ASN A 339 -1.17 -5.08 8.25
C ASN A 339 0.07 -4.55 7.52
N LEU A 340 0.03 -4.48 6.19
CA LEU A 340 1.16 -4.10 5.34
C LEU A 340 0.82 -2.92 4.42
N ASP A 341 0.03 -1.96 4.89
CA ASP A 341 -0.28 -0.75 4.12
C ASP A 341 0.88 0.26 4.19
N THR A 342 1.90 0.02 3.35
CA THR A 342 3.15 0.81 3.25
C THR A 342 3.91 0.84 4.58
N VAL A 343 4.71 -0.19 4.83
CA VAL A 343 5.35 -0.42 6.14
C VAL A 343 6.83 -0.74 6.04
N ASN A 344 7.56 -0.48 7.13
CA ASN A 344 8.89 -1.03 7.37
C ASN A 344 8.79 -2.36 8.11
N MET A 345 9.68 -3.28 7.77
CA MET A 345 9.92 -4.54 8.48
C MET A 345 11.42 -4.76 8.62
N ALA A 346 11.81 -5.70 9.48
CA ALA A 346 13.20 -6.08 9.66
C ALA A 346 13.37 -7.58 9.47
N SER A 347 14.58 -8.00 9.12
CA SER A 347 14.95 -9.41 9.22
C SER A 347 14.75 -9.90 10.65
N VAL A 348 14.46 -11.18 10.81
CA VAL A 348 14.23 -11.79 12.13
C VAL A 348 15.44 -11.58 13.05
N GLU A 349 16.64 -11.69 12.49
CA GLU A 349 17.92 -11.49 13.17
C GLU A 349 18.11 -10.06 13.70
N GLY A 350 17.43 -9.08 13.11
CA GLY A 350 17.55 -7.67 13.42
C GLY A 350 16.32 -7.02 14.03
N ALA A 351 15.23 -7.77 14.25
CA ALA A 351 13.94 -7.23 14.67
C ALA A 351 14.00 -6.40 15.97
N LEU A 352 14.89 -6.77 16.90
CA LEU A 352 15.05 -6.10 18.19
C LEU A 352 15.92 -4.83 18.12
N MET A 353 16.60 -4.58 16.99
CA MET A 353 17.40 -3.36 16.82
C MET A 353 16.56 -2.11 17.01
N TYR A 354 15.35 -2.05 16.42
CA TYR A 354 14.46 -0.90 16.58
C TYR A 354 14.00 -0.71 18.04
N VAL A 355 13.70 -1.81 18.73
CA VAL A 355 13.33 -1.78 20.16
C VAL A 355 14.47 -1.18 20.98
N GLN A 356 15.70 -1.67 20.77
CA GLN A 356 16.87 -1.26 21.54
C GLN A 356 17.37 0.15 21.20
N ALA A 357 17.53 0.46 19.91
CA ALA A 357 18.14 1.70 19.45
C ALA A 357 17.24 2.92 19.61
N GLU A 358 15.92 2.72 19.58
CA GLU A 358 14.94 3.82 19.54
C GLU A 358 13.72 3.63 20.43
N GLY A 359 13.44 2.41 20.89
CA GLY A 359 12.16 2.07 21.48
C GLY A 359 12.04 2.23 23.00
N ILE A 360 13.12 1.91 23.71
CA ILE A 360 13.07 1.62 25.16
C ILE A 360 13.87 2.58 26.04
N ASN A 361 14.77 3.40 25.47
CA ASN A 361 15.61 4.29 26.27
C ASN A 361 14.77 5.35 26.98
N VAL A 362 14.67 5.24 28.31
CA VAL A 362 13.83 6.14 29.13
C VAL A 362 14.27 7.60 29.05
N ASN A 363 15.54 7.87 28.72
CA ASN A 363 16.06 9.22 28.50
C ASN A 363 15.52 9.87 27.20
N GLU A 364 14.99 9.08 26.27
CA GLU A 364 14.49 9.51 24.95
C GLU A 364 12.98 9.32 24.81
N GLN A 365 12.28 8.89 25.86
CA GLN A 365 10.84 8.66 25.84
C GLN A 365 10.06 9.97 25.68
N SER A 366 9.14 10.00 24.72
CA SER A 366 8.19 11.11 24.56
C SER A 366 7.02 11.03 25.54
N VAL A 367 6.68 9.83 26.01
CA VAL A 367 5.61 9.58 26.99
C VAL A 367 6.16 8.67 28.08
N LYS A 368 6.04 9.10 29.34
CA LYS A 368 6.54 8.35 30.50
C LYS A 368 5.85 6.98 30.60
N CYS A 369 6.62 5.93 30.87
CA CYS A 369 6.13 4.55 31.03
C CYS A 369 5.39 4.02 29.81
N GLN A 370 5.80 4.46 28.63
CA GLN A 370 5.33 3.95 27.35
C GLN A 370 6.53 3.81 26.40
N ARG A 371 6.74 2.61 25.84
CA ARG A 371 7.72 2.44 24.77
C ARG A 371 7.33 3.28 23.54
N LYS A 372 8.31 3.69 22.73
CA LYS A 372 8.06 4.47 21.49
C LYS A 372 7.01 3.75 20.64
N ASN A 373 6.09 4.53 20.06
CA ASN A 373 4.99 4.01 19.23
C ASN A 373 4.14 2.90 19.87
N GLN A 374 4.09 2.83 21.21
CA GLN A 374 3.34 1.80 21.96
C GLN A 374 3.78 0.37 21.64
N MET A 375 5.03 0.14 21.20
CA MET A 375 5.47 -1.21 20.83
C MET A 375 5.28 -2.23 21.96
N GLN A 376 4.67 -3.35 21.61
CA GLN A 376 4.35 -4.44 22.55
C GLN A 376 4.66 -5.82 21.98
N TYR A 377 4.64 -5.98 20.65
CA TYR A 377 4.74 -7.28 20.02
C TYR A 377 5.76 -7.32 18.89
N VAL A 378 6.47 -8.44 18.78
CA VAL A 378 7.19 -8.85 17.56
C VAL A 378 6.30 -9.81 16.79
N VAL A 379 5.95 -9.49 15.55
CA VAL A 379 5.08 -10.31 14.70
C VAL A 379 5.89 -10.88 13.55
N PHE A 380 5.75 -12.18 13.30
CA PHE A 380 6.50 -12.91 12.28
C PHE A 380 5.62 -13.17 11.06
N TYR A 381 6.15 -12.85 9.88
CA TYR A 381 5.47 -12.94 8.60
C TYR A 381 6.25 -13.88 7.69
N GLU A 382 5.59 -14.88 7.14
CA GLU A 382 6.03 -15.54 5.91
C GLU A 382 5.55 -14.69 4.73
N MET A 383 6.48 -14.31 3.86
CA MET A 383 6.24 -13.47 2.70
C MET A 383 6.63 -14.23 1.43
N THR A 384 5.89 -14.08 0.35
CA THR A 384 6.38 -14.41 -1.00
C THR A 384 6.63 -13.11 -1.74
N ILE A 385 7.80 -12.98 -2.38
CA ILE A 385 8.21 -11.78 -3.09
C ILE A 385 8.53 -12.12 -4.54
N VAL A 386 7.98 -11.36 -5.47
CA VAL A 386 8.33 -11.30 -6.90
C VAL A 386 8.46 -9.83 -7.27
N GLN A 387 9.68 -9.36 -7.46
CA GLN A 387 9.92 -7.97 -7.82
C GLN A 387 9.48 -7.67 -9.26
N PRO A 388 9.06 -6.44 -9.56
CA PRO A 388 8.93 -6.01 -10.93
C PRO A 388 10.22 -6.17 -11.72
N THR A 389 10.13 -6.65 -12.96
CA THR A 389 11.30 -6.81 -13.85
C THR A 389 12.05 -5.50 -14.04
N ASN A 390 11.34 -4.37 -14.12
CA ASN A 390 11.95 -3.04 -14.20
C ASN A 390 12.75 -2.71 -12.94
N SER A 391 12.26 -3.08 -11.76
CA SER A 391 13.00 -2.90 -10.51
C SER A 391 14.28 -3.74 -10.49
N ILE A 392 14.23 -5.00 -10.94
CA ILE A 392 15.42 -5.87 -11.01
C ILE A 392 16.48 -5.25 -11.91
N LYS A 393 16.09 -4.67 -13.06
CA LYS A 393 17.03 -3.96 -13.93
C LYS A 393 17.54 -2.66 -13.30
N TYR A 394 16.66 -1.86 -12.72
CA TYR A 394 17.02 -0.57 -12.14
C TYR A 394 18.03 -0.74 -10.99
N TYR A 395 17.86 -1.79 -10.20
CA TYR A 395 18.71 -2.15 -9.05
C TYR A 395 19.67 -3.31 -9.33
N GLU A 396 20.05 -3.54 -10.59
CA GLU A 396 20.86 -4.71 -11.01
C GLU A 396 22.19 -4.83 -10.23
N ASN A 397 22.79 -3.69 -9.87
CA ASN A 397 24.06 -3.62 -9.12
C ASN A 397 23.87 -3.28 -7.62
N HIS A 398 22.64 -3.29 -7.12
CA HIS A 398 22.38 -3.00 -5.71
C HIS A 398 22.87 -4.14 -4.80
N SER A 399 23.26 -3.77 -3.57
CA SER A 399 23.60 -4.71 -2.52
C SER A 399 22.68 -4.48 -1.31
N PRO A 400 21.82 -5.46 -0.96
CA PRO A 400 21.78 -6.83 -1.50
C PRO A 400 21.16 -6.96 -2.91
N PRO A 401 21.60 -7.96 -3.71
CA PRO A 401 20.95 -8.32 -4.98
C PRO A 401 19.47 -8.65 -4.80
N GLU A 402 18.68 -8.51 -5.87
CA GLU A 402 17.22 -8.77 -5.93
C GLU A 402 16.33 -7.73 -5.23
N TYR A 403 16.88 -6.78 -4.49
CA TYR A 403 16.11 -5.76 -3.77
C TYR A 403 16.48 -4.36 -4.24
N GLY A 404 15.58 -3.40 -4.04
CA GLY A 404 15.93 -1.99 -4.18
C GLY A 404 16.41 -1.38 -2.87
N ASP A 405 16.58 -0.07 -2.86
CA ASP A 405 16.93 0.66 -1.64
C ASP A 405 15.78 0.63 -0.64
N PHE A 406 16.09 0.37 0.63
CA PHE A 406 15.24 0.65 1.76
C PHE A 406 14.84 2.13 1.76
N VAL A 407 13.53 2.36 1.81
CA VAL A 407 12.96 3.69 2.02
C VAL A 407 12.11 3.64 3.28
N ALA A 408 12.31 4.60 4.19
CA ALA A 408 11.53 4.67 5.40
C ALA A 408 10.04 4.86 5.07
N MET A 409 9.19 4.09 5.73
CA MET A 409 7.73 4.15 5.59
C MET A 409 7.09 4.61 6.91
N ASP A 410 6.85 5.91 7.04
CA ASP A 410 6.24 6.52 8.23
C ASP A 410 4.78 6.94 7.97
N GLY A 411 3.87 6.52 8.85
CA GLY A 411 2.45 6.90 8.74
C GLY A 411 1.76 6.38 7.47
N ALA A 412 2.16 5.19 7.00
CA ALA A 412 1.77 4.57 5.72
C ALA A 412 2.23 5.33 4.47
N LYS A 413 3.20 6.22 4.62
CA LYS A 413 3.77 7.01 3.53
C LYS A 413 5.24 6.67 3.37
N CYS A 414 5.68 6.58 2.12
CA CYS A 414 7.08 6.59 1.76
C CYS A 414 7.67 7.97 2.08
N THR A 415 8.59 7.99 3.04
CA THR A 415 9.14 9.19 3.66
C THR A 415 10.66 9.21 3.55
N ASN A 416 11.19 10.43 3.48
CA ASN A 416 12.58 10.72 3.84
C ASN A 416 12.56 12.06 4.59
N ALA A 417 13.61 12.39 5.34
CA ALA A 417 13.73 13.63 6.09
C ALA A 417 13.63 14.85 5.16
N GLY A 418 12.45 15.45 5.01
CA GLY A 418 12.19 16.56 4.10
C GLY A 418 10.69 16.85 3.87
N SER A 419 10.40 17.91 3.11
CA SER A 419 9.02 18.32 2.78
C SER A 419 8.46 17.65 1.52
N ASP A 420 9.33 17.09 0.66
CA ASP A 420 8.96 16.35 -0.55
C ASP A 420 9.26 14.84 -0.37
N ILE A 421 8.60 13.98 -1.15
CA ILE A 421 8.91 12.55 -1.18
C ILE A 421 10.27 12.34 -1.88
N PRO A 422 11.15 11.44 -1.39
CA PRO A 422 12.45 11.21 -2.00
C PRO A 422 12.32 10.58 -3.39
N LYS A 423 13.35 10.73 -4.22
CA LYS A 423 13.44 10.08 -5.55
C LYS A 423 13.17 8.57 -5.49
N SER A 424 13.63 7.91 -4.42
CA SER A 424 13.40 6.48 -4.18
C SER A 424 11.93 6.11 -3.98
N CYS A 425 11.06 7.04 -3.56
CA CYS A 425 9.61 6.83 -3.57
C CYS A 425 8.99 7.14 -4.94
N LYS A 426 9.53 8.15 -5.63
CA LYS A 426 8.98 8.62 -6.91
C LYS A 426 9.07 7.55 -8.00
N VAL A 427 10.13 6.76 -7.99
CA VAL A 427 10.36 5.69 -8.96
C VAL A 427 9.32 4.57 -8.91
N TYR A 428 8.61 4.38 -7.80
CA TYR A 428 7.54 3.37 -7.74
C TYR A 428 6.42 3.60 -8.75
N TYR A 429 6.20 4.85 -9.16
CA TYR A 429 5.10 5.27 -10.02
C TYR A 429 5.54 6.22 -11.14
N GLY A 430 6.86 6.34 -11.38
CA GLY A 430 7.42 7.28 -12.36
C GLY A 430 7.05 8.75 -12.11
N LEU A 431 6.90 9.17 -10.85
CA LEU A 431 6.51 10.54 -10.51
C LEU A 431 7.61 11.54 -10.91
N ASP A 432 7.21 12.76 -11.27
CA ASP A 432 8.12 13.87 -11.62
C ASP A 432 9.17 13.50 -12.69
N GLY A 433 8.77 12.73 -13.69
CA GLY A 433 9.66 12.29 -14.79
C GLY A 433 10.70 11.24 -14.37
N THR A 434 10.55 10.64 -13.18
CA THR A 434 11.38 9.50 -12.79
C THR A 434 10.97 8.23 -13.54
N LYS A 435 11.83 7.22 -13.54
CA LYS A 435 11.52 5.91 -14.13
C LYS A 435 10.43 5.23 -13.32
N ASP A 436 9.41 4.70 -14.00
CA ASP A 436 8.43 3.81 -13.38
C ASP A 436 9.00 2.39 -13.31
N ILE A 437 9.41 1.99 -12.11
CA ILE A 437 9.96 0.65 -11.84
C ILE A 437 8.95 -0.27 -11.16
N GLY A 438 7.74 0.22 -10.87
CA GLY A 438 6.74 -0.46 -10.06
C GLY A 438 7.06 -0.47 -8.55
N PRO A 439 6.09 -0.86 -7.71
CA PRO A 439 6.25 -0.89 -6.26
C PRO A 439 7.17 -2.06 -5.85
N ASN A 440 8.45 -1.80 -5.60
CA ASN A 440 9.41 -2.84 -5.24
C ASN A 440 9.67 -2.92 -3.73
N VAL A 441 10.01 -4.11 -3.26
CA VAL A 441 10.52 -4.28 -1.88
C VAL A 441 11.97 -3.81 -1.86
N GLY A 442 12.28 -2.86 -0.98
CA GLY A 442 13.64 -2.32 -0.85
C GLY A 442 14.26 -2.67 0.49
N CYS A 443 15.49 -3.18 0.51
CA CYS A 443 16.16 -3.67 1.73
C CYS A 443 17.60 -3.16 1.80
N ASN A 444 18.05 -2.69 2.98
CA ASN A 444 19.46 -2.35 3.20
C ASN A 444 19.97 -2.97 4.52
N PRO A 445 21.28 -3.25 4.61
CA PRO A 445 21.90 -3.69 5.85
C PRO A 445 21.82 -2.58 6.90
N GLN A 446 21.45 -2.96 8.13
CA GLN A 446 21.32 -2.08 9.29
C GLN A 446 22.04 -2.65 10.53
N GLY A 447 22.95 -3.61 10.32
CA GLY A 447 23.62 -4.32 11.41
C GLY A 447 24.78 -3.58 12.08
N SER A 448 25.15 -2.40 11.58
CA SER A 448 26.30 -1.63 12.05
C SER A 448 25.94 -0.42 12.92
N ASP A 449 24.66 -0.22 13.26
CA ASP A 449 24.27 0.89 14.13
C ASP A 449 24.96 0.74 15.50
N PRO A 450 25.75 1.73 15.95
CA PRO A 450 26.57 1.58 17.14
C PRO A 450 25.74 1.51 18.44
N ARG A 451 24.46 1.90 18.41
CA ARG A 451 23.52 1.78 19.54
C ARG A 451 23.01 0.35 19.72
N ALA A 452 22.93 -0.40 18.62
CA ALA A 452 22.38 -1.73 18.56
C ALA A 452 22.92 -2.49 17.35
N PRO A 453 24.20 -2.91 17.35
CA PRO A 453 24.78 -3.63 16.22
C PRO A 453 24.26 -5.08 16.22
N TYR A 454 23.15 -5.32 15.51
CA TYR A 454 22.61 -6.66 15.28
C TYR A 454 23.21 -7.23 13.99
N PRO A 455 24.08 -8.25 14.04
CA PRO A 455 24.70 -8.78 12.83
C PRO A 455 23.64 -9.32 11.87
N ASN A 456 23.88 -9.11 10.57
CA ASN A 456 22.97 -9.52 9.49
C ASN A 456 21.55 -8.94 9.57
N ASN A 457 21.36 -7.84 10.29
CA ASN A 457 20.12 -7.09 10.27
C ASN A 457 19.92 -6.41 8.91
N TYR A 458 18.73 -6.59 8.34
CA TYR A 458 18.25 -5.84 7.19
C TYR A 458 16.95 -5.15 7.55
N TRP A 459 16.82 -3.88 7.19
CA TRP A 459 15.51 -3.22 7.18
C TRP A 459 14.98 -3.19 5.76
N CYS A 460 13.70 -3.55 5.64
CA CYS A 460 13.00 -3.69 4.38
C CYS A 460 11.75 -2.83 4.36
N SER A 461 11.49 -2.25 3.20
CA SER A 461 10.38 -1.37 2.91
C SER A 461 9.39 -2.09 2.00
N PHE A 462 8.12 -2.12 2.41
CA PHE A 462 7.04 -2.81 1.73
C PHE A 462 5.99 -1.77 1.29
N PRO A 463 6.15 -1.14 0.12
CA PRO A 463 5.19 -0.16 -0.38
C PRO A 463 3.88 -0.85 -0.76
N ASN A 464 2.75 -0.28 -0.36
CA ASN A 464 1.42 -0.66 -0.83
C ASN A 464 0.79 0.52 -1.59
N SER A 465 -0.41 0.32 -2.14
CA SER A 465 -1.09 1.27 -3.00
C SER A 465 -1.11 2.67 -2.41
N CYS A 466 -0.94 3.66 -3.29
CA CYS A 466 -0.85 5.07 -2.92
C CYS A 466 0.29 5.33 -1.89
N ALA A 467 1.47 4.71 -2.07
CA ALA A 467 2.59 4.77 -1.11
C ALA A 467 3.11 6.19 -0.85
N GLN A 468 2.86 7.14 -1.73
CA GLN A 468 3.28 8.54 -1.63
C GLN A 468 2.39 9.40 -0.72
N LYS A 469 1.29 8.84 -0.17
CA LYS A 469 0.35 9.56 0.70
C LYS A 469 0.34 8.98 2.11
N TYR A 470 0.01 9.82 3.09
CA TYR A 470 -0.28 9.35 4.45
C TYR A 470 -1.54 8.50 4.47
N ARG A 471 -1.66 7.62 5.46
CA ARG A 471 -2.79 6.69 5.61
C ARG A 471 -4.16 7.36 5.41
N ALA A 472 -4.37 8.52 6.03
CA ALA A 472 -5.64 9.24 5.97
C ALA A 472 -5.98 9.77 4.57
N ASP A 473 -4.97 9.94 3.71
CA ASP A 473 -5.10 10.50 2.36
C ASP A 473 -5.14 9.41 1.28
N LYS A 474 -5.05 8.12 1.64
CA LYS A 474 -5.09 6.99 0.71
C LYS A 474 -6.53 6.62 0.31
N THR A 475 -7.16 7.48 -0.48
CA THR A 475 -8.53 7.26 -0.98
C THR A 475 -8.60 6.07 -1.94
N SER A 476 -9.81 5.57 -2.21
CA SER A 476 -10.07 4.55 -3.22
C SER A 476 -9.54 4.95 -4.60
N GLU A 477 -9.68 6.23 -4.96
CA GLU A 477 -9.22 6.78 -6.24
C GLU A 477 -7.70 6.77 -6.30
N CYS A 478 -7.02 7.18 -5.21
CA CYS A 478 -5.56 7.13 -5.16
C CYS A 478 -5.04 5.69 -5.26
N ARG A 479 -5.68 4.75 -4.55
CA ARG A 479 -5.28 3.34 -4.59
C ARG A 479 -5.53 2.68 -5.95
N ALA A 480 -6.55 3.14 -6.68
CA ALA A 480 -6.82 2.69 -8.04
C ALA A 480 -5.90 3.33 -9.09
N GLN A 481 -5.39 4.53 -8.82
CA GLN A 481 -4.43 5.22 -9.69
C GLN A 481 -3.00 4.71 -9.47
N TYR A 482 -2.64 4.41 -8.22
CA TYR A 482 -1.30 4.03 -7.82
C TYR A 482 -1.34 2.67 -7.13
N ASP A 483 -1.11 1.63 -7.93
CA ASP A 483 -1.14 0.25 -7.50
C ASP A 483 -0.13 -0.04 -6.37
N GLY A 484 -0.36 -1.13 -5.65
CA GLY A 484 0.42 -1.52 -4.49
C GLY A 484 1.33 -2.71 -4.74
N GLY A 485 2.35 -2.85 -3.90
CA GLY A 485 3.12 -4.09 -3.86
C GLY A 485 2.34 -5.23 -3.19
N LEU A 486 1.42 -4.96 -2.26
CA LEU A 486 0.67 -6.00 -1.57
C LEU A 486 -0.41 -6.60 -2.49
N CYS A 487 -0.31 -7.90 -2.74
CA CYS A 487 -1.32 -8.66 -3.46
C CYS A 487 -2.63 -8.77 -2.67
N PRO A 488 -3.79 -8.78 -3.35
CA PRO A 488 -5.06 -9.09 -2.70
C PRO A 488 -5.00 -10.40 -1.90
N MET A 489 -5.86 -10.51 -0.89
CA MET A 489 -5.86 -11.68 -0.01
C MET A 489 -6.02 -12.99 -0.83
N GLY A 490 -5.11 -13.94 -0.62
CA GLY A 490 -5.09 -15.23 -1.32
C GLY A 490 -4.43 -15.22 -2.71
N VAL A 491 -3.98 -14.06 -3.21
CA VAL A 491 -3.32 -13.94 -4.52
C VAL A 491 -1.80 -14.08 -4.38
N GLN A 492 -1.17 -14.81 -5.31
CA GLN A 492 0.29 -14.92 -5.38
C GLN A 492 0.88 -13.74 -6.18
N PRO A 493 2.05 -13.21 -5.79
CA PRO A 493 2.71 -12.15 -6.53
C PRO A 493 3.22 -12.65 -7.88
N ASP A 494 3.15 -11.77 -8.87
CA ASP A 494 3.63 -12.00 -10.23
C ASP A 494 4.66 -10.94 -10.68
N GLY A 495 4.91 -9.92 -9.85
CA GLY A 495 5.80 -8.80 -10.17
C GLY A 495 5.22 -7.81 -11.18
N VAL A 496 3.96 -7.98 -11.58
CA VAL A 496 3.27 -7.11 -12.54
C VAL A 496 2.07 -6.45 -11.89
N LYS A 497 1.14 -7.26 -11.36
CA LYS A 497 -0.05 -6.77 -10.64
C LYS A 497 0.25 -6.45 -9.19
N CYS A 498 1.16 -7.20 -8.59
CA CYS A 498 1.60 -7.02 -7.23
C CYS A 498 2.95 -7.73 -6.99
N THR A 499 3.63 -7.29 -5.95
CA THR A 499 5.03 -7.63 -5.68
C THR A 499 5.19 -8.64 -4.56
N TYR A 500 4.29 -8.62 -3.58
CA TYR A 500 4.39 -9.50 -2.43
C TYR A 500 3.03 -9.87 -1.85
N ASN A 501 2.96 -11.05 -1.24
CA ASN A 501 1.88 -11.42 -0.33
C ASN A 501 2.46 -11.79 1.03
N TYR A 502 1.58 -12.01 2.01
CA TYR A 502 2.01 -12.43 3.34
C TYR A 502 1.05 -13.41 4.00
N LYS A 503 1.61 -14.14 4.95
CA LYS A 503 0.92 -14.88 6.00
C LYS A 503 1.61 -14.59 7.32
N ILE A 504 0.89 -14.11 8.31
CA ILE A 504 1.43 -14.02 9.68
C ILE A 504 1.49 -15.44 10.26
N LEU A 505 2.67 -15.83 10.75
CA LEU A 505 2.90 -17.13 11.39
C LEU A 505 2.52 -17.09 12.88
N GLY A 506 2.72 -15.94 13.51
CA GLY A 506 2.45 -15.72 14.92
C GLY A 506 3.12 -14.47 15.44
N TYR A 507 3.16 -14.32 16.77
CA TYR A 507 3.69 -13.14 17.43
C TYR A 507 4.27 -13.48 18.81
N LEU A 508 5.05 -12.57 19.36
CA LEU A 508 5.68 -12.65 20.67
C LEU A 508 5.45 -11.34 21.42
N ASN A 509 5.02 -11.40 22.68
CA ASN A 509 4.95 -10.23 23.54
C ASN A 509 6.37 -9.86 24.02
N ILE A 510 6.76 -8.60 23.87
CA ILE A 510 8.07 -8.09 24.26
C ILE A 510 8.25 -8.17 25.79
N ASP A 511 7.21 -7.93 26.58
CA ASP A 511 7.30 -7.99 28.05
C ASP A 511 7.63 -9.40 28.55
N ASP A 512 7.10 -10.42 27.87
CA ASP A 512 7.44 -11.82 28.12
C ASP A 512 8.88 -12.13 27.71
N LEU A 513 9.29 -11.64 26.52
CA LEU A 513 10.64 -11.83 25.98
C LEU A 513 11.71 -11.27 26.90
N VAL A 514 11.53 -10.02 27.35
CA VAL A 514 12.53 -9.32 28.15
C VAL A 514 12.49 -9.73 29.63
N GLY A 515 11.49 -10.52 30.02
CA GLY A 515 11.36 -11.08 31.37
C GLY A 515 10.58 -10.20 32.36
N ILE A 516 9.94 -9.12 31.91
CA ILE A 516 9.11 -8.25 32.78
C ILE A 516 8.00 -9.06 33.44
N THR A 517 7.36 -9.97 32.69
CA THR A 517 6.29 -10.82 33.26
C THR A 517 6.82 -11.84 34.27
N LYS A 518 8.07 -12.30 34.11
CA LYS A 518 8.74 -13.15 35.10
C LYS A 518 9.12 -12.40 36.37
N MET A 519 9.24 -11.08 36.31
CA MET A 519 9.45 -10.21 37.49
C MET A 519 8.15 -9.93 38.26
N GLY A 520 7.02 -10.51 37.85
CA GLY A 520 5.72 -10.39 38.54
C GLY A 520 4.86 -9.21 38.08
N PHE A 521 5.24 -8.53 36.98
CA PHE A 521 4.46 -7.44 36.41
C PHE A 521 3.61 -7.92 35.23
N SER A 522 2.38 -7.42 35.11
CA SER A 522 1.49 -7.76 33.99
C SER A 522 1.96 -7.21 32.65
N ASN A 523 2.67 -6.07 32.65
CA ASN A 523 3.20 -5.41 31.44
C ASN A 523 4.25 -4.35 31.81
N TYR A 524 4.91 -3.80 30.78
CA TYR A 524 5.90 -2.72 30.91
C TYR A 524 5.37 -1.49 31.66
N GLN A 525 4.11 -1.10 31.42
CA GLN A 525 3.54 0.09 32.05
C GLN A 525 3.50 -0.07 33.57
N GLN A 526 3.05 -1.23 34.06
CA GLN A 526 3.02 -1.52 35.50
C GLN A 526 4.44 -1.56 36.08
N PHE A 527 5.37 -2.23 35.40
CA PHE A 527 6.78 -2.29 35.81
C PHE A 527 7.42 -0.90 35.94
N CYS A 528 7.19 -0.03 34.95
CA CYS A 528 7.72 1.33 34.99
C CYS A 528 7.05 2.19 36.07
N GLN A 529 5.73 2.06 36.26
CA GLN A 529 5.01 2.80 37.29
C GLN A 529 5.42 2.43 38.71
N SER A 530 5.87 1.19 38.93
CA SER A 530 6.46 0.77 40.21
C SER A 530 7.93 1.20 40.39
N GLY A 531 8.49 2.01 39.48
CA GLY A 531 9.87 2.48 39.51
C GLY A 531 10.87 1.60 38.77
N GLY A 532 10.40 0.58 38.02
CA GLY A 532 11.24 -0.26 37.19
C GLY A 532 11.81 0.48 35.98
N ILE A 533 13.05 0.16 35.62
CA ILE A 533 13.74 0.74 34.46
C ILE A 533 14.15 -0.40 33.53
N GLU A 534 13.53 -0.44 32.35
CA GLU A 534 13.87 -1.43 31.32
C GLU A 534 15.24 -1.12 30.70
N PHE A 535 15.43 0.13 30.27
CA PHE A 535 16.67 0.57 29.67
C PHE A 535 16.85 2.09 29.82
N LYS A 536 17.98 2.49 30.40
CA LYS A 536 18.40 3.87 30.59
C LYS A 536 19.85 4.00 30.19
N ALA A 537 20.09 4.80 29.16
CA ALA A 537 21.43 5.01 28.63
C ALA A 537 21.61 6.42 28.08
N ARG A 538 22.85 6.88 28.07
CA ARG A 538 23.28 8.09 27.37
C ARG A 538 23.74 7.71 25.97
N ASN A 539 23.14 8.33 24.95
CA ASN A 539 23.60 8.18 23.57
C ASN A 539 24.84 9.06 23.34
N THR A 540 25.96 8.44 22.97
CA THR A 540 27.24 9.13 22.77
C THR A 540 27.52 9.48 21.30
N GLY A 541 26.61 9.13 20.38
CA GLY A 541 26.85 9.13 18.93
C GLY A 541 27.71 7.96 18.46
N ARG A 542 28.47 7.31 19.35
CA ARG A 542 29.24 6.07 19.10
C ARG A 542 28.65 4.85 19.80
N GLY A 543 27.39 4.94 20.21
CA GLY A 543 26.65 3.90 20.93
C GLY A 543 26.11 4.37 22.28
N PHE A 544 25.64 3.43 23.08
CA PHE A 544 25.04 3.69 24.39
C PHE A 544 26.03 3.47 25.53
N GLU A 545 26.15 4.47 26.42
CA GLU A 545 26.66 4.27 27.77
C GLU A 545 25.48 3.96 28.68
N VAL A 546 25.40 2.71 29.14
CA VAL A 546 24.26 2.22 29.92
C VAL A 546 24.40 2.66 31.38
N GLU A 547 23.37 3.35 31.88
CA GLU A 547 23.26 3.73 33.29
C GLU A 547 22.55 2.62 34.09
N GLN A 548 21.46 2.10 33.54
CA GLN A 548 20.65 1.05 34.15
C GLN A 548 19.88 0.30 33.08
N CYS A 549 19.82 -1.02 33.18
CA CYS A 549 18.96 -1.84 32.32
C CYS A 549 18.62 -3.17 32.99
N ILE A 550 17.55 -3.81 32.54
CA ILE A 550 17.29 -5.22 32.87
C ILE A 550 18.32 -6.12 32.17
N ASP A 551 18.51 -7.33 32.71
CA ASP A 551 19.53 -8.28 32.23
C ASP A 551 19.47 -8.55 30.73
N PHE A 552 18.26 -8.61 30.17
CA PHE A 552 18.05 -8.83 28.74
C PHE A 552 18.80 -7.81 27.88
N TRP A 553 18.95 -6.55 28.30
CA TRP A 553 19.53 -5.46 27.50
C TRP A 553 21.02 -5.14 27.82
N LYS A 554 21.70 -5.93 28.66
CA LYS A 554 23.13 -5.73 28.99
C LYS A 554 24.06 -5.80 27.78
N ASN A 555 25.06 -4.94 27.69
CA ASN A 555 26.01 -4.88 26.57
C ASN A 555 25.31 -4.58 25.22
N PRO A 556 24.63 -3.43 25.07
CA PRO A 556 23.88 -3.11 23.86
C PRO A 556 24.76 -2.96 22.62
N GLY A 557 26.03 -2.53 22.79
CA GLY A 557 27.00 -2.40 21.70
C GLY A 557 27.72 -3.69 21.29
N ASP A 558 27.42 -4.83 21.93
CA ASP A 558 28.06 -6.11 21.64
C ASP A 558 27.24 -6.92 20.63
N GLN A 559 27.85 -7.26 19.48
CA GLN A 559 27.20 -8.01 18.41
C GLN A 559 26.77 -9.42 18.81
N ASN A 560 27.56 -10.11 19.64
CA ASN A 560 27.23 -11.46 20.11
C ASN A 560 26.07 -11.41 21.10
N ALA A 561 26.04 -10.41 21.98
CA ALA A 561 24.91 -10.19 22.89
C ALA A 561 23.61 -9.93 22.09
N ASN A 562 23.69 -9.11 21.04
CA ASN A 562 22.56 -8.81 20.16
C ASN A 562 22.10 -10.04 19.35
N ALA A 563 23.02 -10.80 18.76
CA ALA A 563 22.70 -12.06 18.10
C ALA A 563 22.04 -13.07 19.06
N ASN A 564 22.52 -13.16 20.30
CA ASN A 564 21.93 -14.01 21.32
C ASN A 564 20.51 -13.58 21.70
N ARG A 565 20.20 -12.27 21.74
CA ARG A 565 18.82 -11.78 21.94
C ARG A 565 17.89 -12.23 20.81
N ALA A 566 18.33 -12.11 19.56
CA ALA A 566 17.55 -12.57 18.42
C ALA A 566 17.31 -14.10 18.47
N SER A 567 18.33 -14.88 18.87
CA SER A 567 18.20 -16.32 19.08
C SER A 567 17.21 -16.67 20.21
N GLN A 568 17.28 -15.95 21.34
CA GLN A 568 16.33 -16.10 22.44
C GLN A 568 14.89 -15.78 22.01
N MET A 569 14.71 -14.75 21.19
CA MET A 569 13.40 -14.39 20.63
C MET A 569 12.81 -15.52 19.79
N VAL A 570 13.58 -16.11 18.87
CA VAL A 570 13.14 -17.24 18.04
C VAL A 570 12.88 -18.48 18.90
N THR A 571 13.78 -18.78 19.84
CA THR A 571 13.64 -19.92 20.76
C THR A 571 12.35 -19.81 21.57
N MET A 572 12.07 -18.63 22.14
CA MET A 572 10.87 -18.39 22.92
C MET A 572 9.60 -18.50 22.05
N TYR A 573 9.63 -17.99 20.82
CA TYR A 573 8.53 -18.14 19.88
C TYR A 573 8.19 -19.62 19.64
N HIS A 574 9.19 -20.47 19.37
CA HIS A 574 8.97 -21.91 19.21
C HIS A 574 8.49 -22.59 20.50
N GLN A 575 8.97 -22.17 21.67
CA GLN A 575 8.49 -22.68 22.97
C GLN A 575 7.01 -22.38 23.21
N LEU A 576 6.51 -21.20 22.82
CA LEU A 576 5.09 -20.86 22.96
C LEU A 576 4.20 -21.79 22.14
N ILE A 577 4.65 -22.18 20.95
CA ILE A 577 3.95 -23.11 20.07
C ILE A 577 3.95 -24.51 20.68
N SER A 578 5.12 -25.01 21.09
CA SER A 578 5.25 -26.36 21.67
C SER A 578 4.46 -26.55 22.97
N ASN A 579 4.27 -25.47 23.74
CA ASN A 579 3.49 -25.51 24.98
C ASN A 579 1.97 -25.46 24.77
N GLY A 580 1.49 -25.38 23.52
CA GLY A 580 0.06 -25.32 23.18
C GLY A 580 -0.66 -24.05 23.65
N LYS A 581 0.09 -23.03 24.12
CA LYS A 581 -0.47 -21.80 24.69
C LYS A 581 -0.99 -20.81 23.64
N SER A 582 -0.62 -21.00 22.37
CA SER A 582 -0.96 -20.09 21.28
C SER A 582 -1.65 -20.85 20.15
N PRO A 583 -2.99 -21.04 20.20
CA PRO A 583 -3.71 -21.69 19.11
C PRO A 583 -3.52 -20.89 17.82
N ASN A 584 -3.35 -21.58 16.70
CA ASN A 584 -3.16 -21.03 15.34
C ASN A 584 -1.78 -20.39 15.04
N MET A 585 -0.83 -20.37 15.98
CA MET A 585 0.56 -20.04 15.64
C MET A 585 1.24 -21.20 14.91
N SER A 586 2.12 -20.88 13.96
CA SER A 586 2.89 -21.85 13.18
C SER A 586 4.40 -21.68 13.43
N PRO A 587 5.19 -22.77 13.48
CA PRO A 587 6.63 -22.66 13.65
C PRO A 587 7.26 -21.89 12.48
N LEU A 588 8.31 -21.12 12.76
CA LEU A 588 9.15 -20.57 11.69
C LEU A 588 9.82 -21.73 10.93
N PRO A 589 9.80 -21.76 9.59
CA PRO A 589 10.53 -22.75 8.80
C PRO A 589 12.03 -22.74 9.11
N SER A 590 12.74 -23.86 8.92
CA SER A 590 14.20 -23.83 9.07
C SER A 590 14.85 -23.08 7.91
N VAL A 591 15.94 -22.37 8.19
CA VAL A 591 16.69 -21.60 7.19
C VAL A 591 17.17 -22.49 6.05
N GLU A 592 17.58 -23.73 6.35
CA GLU A 592 18.04 -24.71 5.36
C GLU A 592 16.91 -25.14 4.42
N SER A 593 15.72 -25.41 4.98
CA SER A 593 14.55 -25.81 4.18
C SER A 593 14.12 -24.68 3.24
N MET A 594 14.16 -23.44 3.73
CA MET A 594 13.87 -22.26 2.92
C MET A 594 14.88 -22.10 1.79
N ALA A 595 16.18 -22.18 2.10
CA ALA A 595 17.25 -22.04 1.11
C ALA A 595 17.19 -23.13 0.03
N ALA A 596 16.79 -24.35 0.40
CA ALA A 596 16.59 -25.45 -0.55
C ALA A 596 15.36 -25.25 -1.45
N SER A 597 14.27 -24.69 -0.91
CA SER A 597 13.01 -24.47 -1.64
C SER A 597 12.99 -23.21 -2.51
N ASN A 598 13.78 -22.21 -2.15
CA ASN A 598 13.87 -20.95 -2.88
C ASN A 598 14.69 -21.08 -4.17
N PRO A 599 14.40 -20.24 -5.18
CA PRO A 599 15.18 -20.22 -6.42
C PRO A 599 16.63 -19.83 -6.13
N LYS A 600 17.54 -20.37 -6.94
CA LYS A 600 18.97 -20.06 -6.83
C LYS A 600 19.20 -18.60 -7.20
N CYS A 601 20.12 -17.93 -6.51
CA CYS A 601 20.35 -16.50 -6.69
C CYS A 601 20.68 -16.10 -8.15
N TYR A 602 21.38 -16.95 -8.91
CA TYR A 602 21.69 -16.67 -10.33
C TYR A 602 20.44 -16.66 -11.24
N GLN A 603 19.32 -17.22 -10.80
CA GLN A 603 18.05 -17.19 -11.55
C GLN A 603 17.37 -15.83 -11.47
N ASN A 604 17.70 -15.05 -10.43
CA ASN A 604 17.06 -13.79 -10.07
C ASN A 604 17.98 -12.57 -10.12
N SER A 605 19.30 -12.77 -10.20
CA SER A 605 20.29 -11.70 -10.19
C SER A 605 21.40 -11.91 -11.22
N ALA A 606 21.61 -10.89 -12.06
CA ALA A 606 22.72 -10.83 -13.02
C ALA A 606 24.09 -10.88 -12.33
N VAL A 607 24.24 -10.18 -11.19
CA VAL A 607 25.47 -10.18 -10.39
C VAL A 607 25.75 -11.58 -9.85
N CYS A 608 24.73 -12.30 -9.40
CA CYS A 608 24.89 -13.67 -8.93
C CYS A 608 25.16 -14.67 -10.06
N ALA A 609 24.62 -14.42 -11.24
CA ALA A 609 24.89 -15.26 -12.42
C ALA A 609 26.33 -15.14 -12.92
N SER A 610 26.97 -13.98 -12.74
CA SER A 610 28.36 -13.73 -13.14
C SER A 610 29.38 -13.88 -12.02
N ALA A 611 28.94 -14.11 -10.77
CA ALA A 611 29.82 -14.20 -9.61
C ALA A 611 30.80 -15.39 -9.71
N GLN A 612 32.10 -15.11 -9.54
CA GLN A 612 33.18 -16.10 -9.64
C GLN A 612 32.98 -17.32 -8.74
N PHE A 613 32.49 -17.10 -7.52
CA PHE A 613 32.22 -18.14 -6.54
C PHE A 613 30.72 -18.44 -6.36
N GLY A 614 29.86 -17.78 -7.15
CA GLY A 614 28.42 -17.88 -7.03
C GLY A 614 27.85 -17.01 -5.90
N CYS A 615 26.59 -17.28 -5.57
CA CYS A 615 25.86 -16.63 -4.49
C CYS A 615 25.20 -17.67 -3.60
N LYS A 616 24.84 -17.28 -2.38
CA LYS A 616 24.08 -18.12 -1.44
C LYS A 616 22.90 -17.35 -0.86
N ARG A 617 21.84 -18.09 -0.51
CA ARG A 617 20.78 -17.60 0.39
C ARG A 617 21.09 -18.06 1.80
N SER A 618 20.86 -17.18 2.77
CA SER A 618 21.06 -17.49 4.18
C SER A 618 20.01 -16.77 5.03
N LEU A 619 19.91 -17.18 6.29
CA LEU A 619 19.08 -16.54 7.31
C LEU A 619 17.58 -16.53 6.98
N PHE A 620 16.75 -15.99 7.86
CA PHE A 620 15.31 -15.95 7.66
C PHE A 620 14.89 -15.03 6.50
N SER A 621 15.67 -13.97 6.23
CA SER A 621 15.41 -13.04 5.13
C SER A 621 15.67 -13.65 3.74
N GLN A 622 16.44 -14.75 3.66
CA GLN A 622 16.79 -15.45 2.42
C GLN A 622 17.39 -14.53 1.34
N ILE A 623 17.97 -13.41 1.78
CA ILE A 623 18.65 -12.45 0.92
C ILE A 623 19.89 -13.12 0.31
N CYS A 624 20.09 -12.91 -0.99
CA CYS A 624 21.28 -13.40 -1.69
C CYS A 624 22.53 -12.62 -1.26
N SER A 625 23.63 -13.33 -1.04
CA SER A 625 24.95 -12.74 -0.83
C SER A 625 25.94 -13.30 -1.85
N VAL A 626 26.71 -12.42 -2.49
CA VAL A 626 27.82 -12.79 -3.38
C VAL A 626 28.94 -13.41 -2.56
N CYS A 627 29.41 -14.59 -2.97
CA CYS A 627 30.46 -15.31 -2.26
C CYS A 627 31.84 -14.78 -2.65
N SER A 628 32.69 -14.53 -1.67
CA SER A 628 34.08 -14.07 -1.87
C SER A 628 35.08 -15.21 -2.06
N SER A 629 34.68 -16.44 -1.76
CA SER A 629 35.49 -17.66 -1.88
C SER A 629 34.58 -18.88 -2.08
N PRO A 630 35.12 -20.05 -2.49
CA PRO A 630 34.36 -21.29 -2.51
C PRO A 630 34.04 -21.72 -1.07
N GLU A 631 32.78 -21.62 -0.68
CA GLU A 631 32.28 -22.02 0.64
C GLU A 631 30.95 -22.79 0.50
N ALA A 632 30.53 -23.46 1.58
CA ALA A 632 29.30 -24.23 1.58
C ALA A 632 28.07 -23.35 1.31
N GLY A 633 27.18 -23.82 0.44
CA GLY A 633 25.96 -23.11 0.04
C GLY A 633 26.15 -22.08 -1.07
N CYS A 634 27.39 -21.80 -1.51
CA CYS A 634 27.64 -20.93 -2.65
C CYS A 634 27.42 -21.66 -3.97
N GLU A 635 26.44 -21.19 -4.72
CA GLU A 635 26.01 -21.81 -5.96
C GLU A 635 26.32 -20.91 -7.15
N LYS A 636 27.14 -21.44 -8.06
CA LYS A 636 27.43 -20.81 -9.35
C LYS A 636 26.31 -21.07 -10.33
N ALA A 637 26.14 -20.15 -11.27
CA ALA A 637 25.39 -20.44 -12.47
C ALA A 637 26.00 -21.65 -13.20
N PRO A 638 25.17 -22.58 -13.74
CA PRO A 638 25.65 -23.67 -14.58
C PRO A 638 26.44 -23.15 -15.79
N ALA A 639 27.37 -23.95 -16.29
CA ALA A 639 28.12 -23.59 -17.50
C ALA A 639 27.15 -23.33 -18.68
N GLY A 640 27.34 -22.20 -19.36
CA GLY A 640 26.47 -21.77 -20.46
C GLY A 640 25.19 -21.04 -20.05
N TYR A 641 24.88 -20.94 -18.76
CA TYR A 641 23.80 -20.09 -18.29
C TYR A 641 24.18 -18.61 -18.41
N SER A 642 23.24 -17.79 -18.89
CA SER A 642 23.35 -16.34 -18.90
C SER A 642 22.07 -15.73 -18.35
N PHE A 643 22.21 -14.77 -17.44
CA PHE A 643 21.05 -14.01 -16.99
C PHE A 643 20.54 -13.12 -18.14
N PRO A 644 19.23 -13.06 -18.37
CA PRO A 644 18.68 -12.30 -19.49
C PRO A 644 19.00 -10.81 -19.35
N ASN A 645 19.30 -10.17 -20.49
CA ASN A 645 19.52 -8.73 -20.52
C ASN A 645 18.18 -8.00 -20.42
N LEU A 646 17.86 -7.52 -19.22
CA LEU A 646 16.62 -6.78 -18.97
C LEU A 646 16.74 -5.34 -19.45
N THR A 647 15.62 -4.74 -19.84
CA THR A 647 15.56 -3.33 -20.28
C THR A 647 14.62 -2.54 -19.38
N LEU A 648 14.91 -1.25 -19.22
CA LEU A 648 13.99 -0.32 -18.57
C LEU A 648 13.07 0.29 -19.63
N PRO A 649 11.83 0.64 -19.27
CA PRO A 649 10.96 1.38 -20.16
C PRO A 649 11.61 2.73 -20.57
N PRO A 650 11.26 3.25 -21.76
CA PRO A 650 11.58 4.62 -22.15
C PRO A 650 11.19 5.59 -21.02
N GLY A 651 11.98 6.64 -20.79
CA GLY A 651 11.62 7.63 -19.75
C GLY A 651 10.38 8.39 -20.20
N ASN A 652 9.46 8.66 -19.26
CA ASN A 652 8.32 9.54 -19.49
C ASN A 652 8.79 10.98 -19.75
#